data_AF-A0A6B2KY87-F1
#
_entry.id   AF-A0A6B2KY87-F1
#
_cell.length_a   1.000
_cell.length_b   1.000
_cell.length_c   1.000
_cell.angle_alpha   90.00
_cell.angle_beta   90.00
_cell.angle_gamma   90.00
#
_symmetry.space_group_name_H-M   'P 1'
#
loop_
_entity.id
_entity.type
_entity.pdbx_description
1 polymer ?
#
loop_
_entity_poly.entity_id
_entity_poly.type
_entity_poly.pdbx_seq_one_letter_code
_entity_poly.pdbx_strand_id
1 'polypeptide(L)'
;MKVWELLFKNGEVANRLSEIFSEVERKWSMERVLFREEFIRGHKEDGLSEMELTKLLEDETIHLANERLLKAVERDEKLDWFHPLLPGFAVSYFRLFLMVENMSYVRQNEISEKTEEVRSRLKREYPIRSLIPAWLDFYVSKEVSQYFEATEKRKPPVLHQILQKAKEAKIQYFPYFLQKQIDFLDEQTSIENNLRSQQDPSNEYSLYAQIWNPKNWIIETHKSKGEITYSAKKWDEFKVSSSHLGWRWKSLGIRSWCWFKNGFYYTFIVAFLHGPLSLRALFTPSAYYPSKKLNKFTGKLETDTSTKVETFLSRIASVWASVDKSIDDFEKLPDEGILGKNVSRIFNRFWNYVVKGLGGTALLVVFFPAMCAISVVVSFVLSLYAPLWSPILSIIQWLWSILIYDFDYSYHLYPRTLPLFQVFFKFGILGIGQIAACLLLVFLHPQFALLLGALVVTRHSLRYIYDFTLYHVILKRLARVPAVDNFLARRTAGPGLRGDWFFQIETDIALIALQLYLESIEVNEYRARVQKKVMESSQRFTILEKEIFETFGLSFSSEHQSKRDVESRNLEILKLLEDKIDDYKKKIAITSNNNYPRNIKQTAQALAITIETGSKIVEEFYQQNIFYYMSQEEIKEFWAGKKLAEGDWVGLTRQHFNTIFQGSEPFTVPVDENNDFSLKVQHLNLSRFAKMIYDAKPRDDLDLVTANILLKTNNIPKIPQLALQTSPLRGLSFHPYHVDWYQQIKKLKEEQQSGFN
;
A
#
# COMPACT_ATOMS: atom_id res chain seq x y z
N MET A 1 18.77 2.39 29.73
CA MET A 1 19.28 2.69 28.37
C MET A 1 18.35 3.63 27.60
N LYS A 2 17.08 3.33 27.31
CA LYS A 2 16.18 4.23 26.54
C LYS A 2 15.83 5.58 27.21
N VAL A 3 15.70 5.64 28.55
CA VAL A 3 15.55 6.92 29.29
C VAL A 3 16.80 7.80 29.17
N TRP A 4 17.97 7.16 29.02
CA TRP A 4 19.25 7.81 28.78
C TRP A 4 19.33 8.35 27.33
N GLU A 5 18.81 7.59 26.36
CA GLU A 5 18.63 8.03 24.96
C GLU A 5 17.67 9.24 24.85
N LEU A 6 16.62 9.30 25.68
CA LEU A 6 15.71 10.45 25.76
C LEU A 6 16.37 11.69 26.38
N LEU A 7 17.18 11.51 27.42
CA LEU A 7 17.95 12.60 28.03
C LEU A 7 19.08 13.11 27.13
N PHE A 8 19.70 12.23 26.31
CA PHE A 8 20.74 12.58 25.35
C PHE A 8 20.23 13.02 23.97
N LYS A 9 18.98 12.70 23.60
CA LYS A 9 18.31 13.28 22.41
C LYS A 9 18.02 14.76 22.56
N ASN A 10 17.82 15.24 23.80
CA ASN A 10 18.01 16.65 24.11
C ASN A 10 19.52 16.92 24.12
N GLY A 11 20.05 17.32 22.96
CA GLY A 11 21.49 17.50 22.75
C GLY A 11 22.18 18.38 23.80
N GLU A 12 21.44 19.23 24.52
CA GLU A 12 21.98 20.12 25.56
C GLU A 12 22.54 19.39 26.79
N VAL A 13 21.86 18.35 27.31
CA VAL A 13 22.34 17.60 28.48
C VAL A 13 23.54 16.72 28.10
N ALA A 14 23.49 16.13 26.91
CA ALA A 14 24.58 15.35 26.32
C ALA A 14 25.84 16.19 26.12
N ASN A 15 25.67 17.36 25.50
CA ASN A 15 26.75 18.30 25.26
C ASN A 15 27.36 18.77 26.58
N ARG A 16 26.52 19.06 27.60
CA ARG A 16 27.04 19.48 28.90
C ARG A 16 27.85 18.39 29.60
N LEU A 17 27.39 17.14 29.57
CA LEU A 17 28.16 16.02 30.13
C LEU A 17 29.47 15.80 29.36
N SER A 18 29.48 15.98 28.04
CA SER A 18 30.70 15.93 27.22
C SER A 18 31.67 17.06 27.55
N GLU A 19 31.17 18.28 27.78
CA GLU A 19 31.98 19.42 28.23
C GLU A 19 32.64 19.12 29.58
N ILE A 20 31.86 18.65 30.57
CA ILE A 20 32.38 18.27 31.89
C ILE A 20 33.47 17.20 31.76
N PHE A 21 33.25 16.19 30.92
CA PHE A 21 34.26 15.16 30.65
C PHE A 21 35.55 15.77 30.10
N SER A 22 35.46 16.62 29.08
CA SER A 22 36.62 17.28 28.48
C SER A 22 37.37 18.21 29.45
N GLU A 23 36.65 18.89 30.35
CA GLU A 23 37.25 19.76 31.37
C GLU A 23 38.00 18.94 32.43
N VAL A 24 37.42 17.83 32.88
CA VAL A 24 38.04 16.91 33.84
C VAL A 24 39.25 16.22 33.23
N GLU A 25 39.13 15.74 31.99
CA GLU A 25 40.22 15.08 31.27
C GLU A 25 41.40 16.04 31.03
N ARG A 26 41.13 17.28 30.62
CA ARG A 26 42.18 18.30 30.45
C ARG A 26 42.91 18.59 31.75
N LYS A 27 42.19 18.75 32.87
CA LYS A 27 42.82 18.96 34.19
C LYS A 27 43.59 17.72 34.65
N TRP A 28 43.02 16.54 34.50
CA TRP A 28 43.65 15.29 34.89
C TRP A 28 44.91 14.99 34.06
N SER A 29 44.92 15.27 32.76
CA SER A 29 46.08 15.05 31.90
C SER A 29 47.34 15.79 32.38
N MET A 30 47.17 17.00 32.93
CA MET A 30 48.27 17.78 33.49
C MET A 30 48.73 17.26 34.87
N GLU A 31 47.78 16.81 35.71
CA GLU A 31 48.07 16.32 37.05
C GLU A 31 48.53 14.86 37.09
N ARG A 32 48.18 14.06 36.09
CA ARG A 32 48.49 12.62 36.01
C ARG A 32 49.98 12.36 35.99
N VAL A 33 50.76 13.25 35.36
CA VAL A 33 52.23 13.13 35.30
C VAL A 33 52.84 13.30 36.69
N LEU A 34 52.41 14.33 37.42
CA LEU A 34 52.84 14.59 38.79
C LEU A 34 52.42 13.47 39.75
N PHE A 35 51.17 13.02 39.66
CA PHE A 35 50.68 11.90 40.45
C PHE A 35 51.49 10.62 40.21
N ARG A 36 51.83 10.34 38.95
CA ARG A 36 52.63 9.16 38.60
C ARG A 36 54.02 9.19 39.22
N GLU A 37 54.67 10.35 39.22
CA GLU A 37 55.98 10.54 39.86
C GLU A 37 55.90 10.39 41.39
N GLU A 38 54.86 10.93 42.02
CA GLU A 38 54.65 10.81 43.47
C GLU A 38 54.30 9.38 43.91
N PHE A 39 53.45 8.69 43.15
CA PHE A 39 53.05 7.30 43.42
C PHE A 39 54.23 6.33 43.28
N ILE A 40 55.03 6.49 42.22
CA ILE A 40 56.25 5.68 42.02
C ILE A 40 57.26 5.94 43.13
N ARG A 41 57.40 7.19 43.60
CA ARG A 41 58.29 7.53 44.71
C ARG A 41 57.81 6.95 46.05
N GLY A 42 56.49 6.92 46.29
CA GLY A 42 55.90 6.39 47.51
C GLY A 42 55.95 4.86 47.63
N HIS A 43 55.81 4.14 46.51
CA HIS A 43 55.81 2.67 46.48
C HIS A 43 57.16 2.05 46.08
N LYS A 44 58.21 2.86 45.98
CA LYS A 44 59.58 2.40 45.65
C LYS A 44 60.21 1.56 46.78
N GLU A 45 59.71 1.72 48.00
CA GLU A 45 60.17 1.02 49.21
C GLU A 45 59.43 -0.30 49.46
N ASP A 46 58.33 -0.57 48.73
CA ASP A 46 57.43 -1.71 48.98
C ASP A 46 57.83 -3.02 48.29
N GLY A 47 58.94 -3.04 47.53
CA GLY A 47 59.51 -4.26 46.95
C GLY A 47 58.67 -4.94 45.85
N LEU A 48 57.68 -4.25 45.28
CA LEU A 48 56.81 -4.73 44.20
C LEU A 48 57.57 -4.94 42.89
N SER A 49 57.15 -5.95 42.10
CA SER A 49 57.65 -6.13 40.73
C SER A 49 57.28 -4.92 39.86
N GLU A 50 58.14 -4.53 38.93
CA GLU A 50 57.91 -3.39 38.03
C GLU A 50 56.57 -3.53 37.27
N MET A 51 56.18 -4.75 36.92
CA MET A 51 54.90 -5.05 36.25
C MET A 51 53.68 -4.97 37.19
N GLU A 52 53.86 -5.24 38.47
CA GLU A 52 52.80 -5.12 39.50
C GLU A 52 52.61 -3.65 39.87
N LEU A 53 53.71 -2.90 40.00
CA LEU A 53 53.71 -1.46 40.25
C LEU A 53 53.00 -0.70 39.13
N THR A 54 53.23 -1.06 37.86
CA THR A 54 52.54 -0.42 36.71
C THR A 54 51.05 -0.72 36.69
N LYS A 55 50.63 -1.94 37.04
CA LYS A 55 49.20 -2.30 37.11
C LYS A 55 48.49 -1.56 38.25
N LEU A 56 49.09 -1.53 39.44
CA LEU A 56 48.57 -0.79 40.60
C LEU A 56 48.44 0.70 40.29
N LEU A 57 49.45 1.28 39.64
CA LEU A 57 49.42 2.67 39.18
C LEU A 57 48.27 2.90 38.19
N GLU A 58 48.10 2.03 37.20
CA GLU A 58 47.03 2.15 36.21
C GLU A 58 45.65 2.08 36.86
N ASP A 59 45.41 1.10 37.73
CA ASP A 59 44.15 0.94 38.45
C ASP A 59 43.83 2.16 39.33
N GLU A 60 44.82 2.67 40.07
CA GLU A 60 44.64 3.82 40.95
C GLU A 60 44.41 5.12 40.15
N THR A 61 45.10 5.28 39.00
CA THR A 61 44.86 6.43 38.11
C THR A 61 43.46 6.43 37.52
N ILE A 62 42.93 5.26 37.16
CA ILE A 62 41.56 5.12 36.64
C ILE A 62 40.55 5.40 37.76
N HIS A 63 40.78 4.88 38.96
CA HIS A 63 39.92 5.12 40.12
C HIS A 63 39.81 6.61 40.47
N LEU A 64 40.94 7.31 40.56
CA LEU A 64 41.00 8.76 40.81
C LEU A 64 40.34 9.59 39.70
N ALA A 65 40.56 9.23 38.43
CA ALA A 65 39.94 9.90 37.30
C ALA A 65 38.40 9.80 37.36
N ASN A 66 37.89 8.59 37.64
CA ASN A 66 36.46 8.33 37.77
C ASN A 66 35.85 9.06 38.99
N GLU A 67 36.53 9.07 40.13
CA GLU A 67 36.04 9.77 41.33
C GLU A 67 35.95 11.29 41.10
N ARG A 68 36.93 11.86 40.41
CA ARG A 68 36.95 13.28 40.02
C ARG A 68 35.84 13.62 39.03
N LEU A 69 35.60 12.76 38.04
CA LEU A 69 34.49 12.90 37.11
C LEU A 69 33.15 12.91 37.86
N LEU A 70 32.93 11.94 38.75
CA LEU A 70 31.70 11.84 39.52
C LEU A 70 31.47 13.08 40.40
N LYS A 71 32.52 13.60 41.06
CA LYS A 71 32.45 14.85 41.85
C LYS A 71 32.17 16.08 40.98
N ALA A 72 32.68 16.12 39.75
CA ALA A 72 32.44 17.21 38.82
C ALA A 72 30.98 17.21 38.31
N VAL A 73 30.43 16.02 38.00
CA VAL A 73 29.03 15.86 37.60
C VAL A 73 28.07 16.18 38.76
N GLU A 74 28.42 15.80 39.99
CA GLU A 74 27.60 16.07 41.19
C GLU A 74 27.50 17.56 41.54
N ARG A 75 28.54 18.35 41.21
CA ARG A 75 28.64 19.78 41.55
C ARG A 75 28.27 20.73 40.40
N ASP A 76 27.84 20.21 39.25
CA ASP A 76 27.56 21.04 38.08
C ASP A 76 26.21 21.77 38.22
N GLU A 77 26.27 23.09 38.37
CA GLU A 77 25.09 23.95 38.53
C GLU A 77 24.19 23.96 37.29
N LYS A 78 24.74 23.72 36.09
CA LYS A 78 23.96 23.68 34.84
C LYS A 78 23.11 22.41 34.74
N LEU A 79 23.65 21.26 35.17
CA LEU A 79 22.87 20.02 35.27
C LEU A 79 21.76 20.13 36.32
N ASP A 80 22.02 20.83 37.42
CA ASP A 80 21.01 21.10 38.46
C ASP A 80 19.88 22.03 37.95
N TRP A 81 20.24 23.02 37.11
CA TRP A 81 19.27 23.90 36.44
C TRP A 81 18.29 23.15 35.52
N PHE A 82 18.74 22.10 34.82
CA PHE A 82 17.86 21.28 33.97
C PHE A 82 16.85 20.50 34.81
N HIS A 83 17.29 19.85 35.89
CA HIS A 83 16.41 19.21 36.87
C HIS A 83 17.16 18.86 38.17
N PRO A 84 16.61 19.12 39.37
CA PRO A 84 17.32 18.93 40.64
C PRO A 84 17.79 17.50 40.96
N LEU A 85 17.12 16.50 40.38
CA LEU A 85 17.48 15.08 40.55
C LEU A 85 18.49 14.58 39.52
N LEU A 86 18.82 15.38 38.49
CA LEU A 86 19.63 14.94 37.35
C LEU A 86 21.10 14.67 37.72
N PRO A 87 21.79 15.53 38.51
CA PRO A 87 23.16 15.25 38.93
C PRO A 87 23.27 13.94 39.74
N GLY A 88 22.39 13.76 40.73
CA GLY A 88 22.37 12.55 41.57
C GLY A 88 22.01 11.28 40.79
N PHE A 89 21.12 11.39 39.81
CA PHE A 89 20.78 10.28 38.91
C PHE A 89 21.93 9.93 37.97
N ALA A 90 22.62 10.92 37.38
CA ALA A 90 23.77 10.71 36.51
C ALA A 90 24.92 10.04 37.26
N VAL A 91 25.26 10.52 38.47
CA VAL A 91 26.26 9.90 39.34
C VAL A 91 25.90 8.45 39.69
N SER A 92 24.64 8.20 40.05
CA SER A 92 24.14 6.84 40.36
C SER A 92 24.26 5.91 39.14
N TYR A 93 24.00 6.42 37.95
CA TYR A 93 24.16 5.68 36.70
C TYR A 93 25.62 5.38 36.37
N PHE A 94 26.50 6.37 36.44
CA PHE A 94 27.93 6.18 36.17
C PHE A 94 28.57 5.19 37.15
N ARG A 95 28.18 5.22 38.43
CA ARG A 95 28.61 4.21 39.41
C ARG A 95 28.16 2.81 39.04
N LEU A 96 26.90 2.66 38.60
CA LEU A 96 26.38 1.37 38.13
C LEU A 96 27.15 0.90 36.88
N PHE A 97 27.41 1.81 35.94
CA PHE A 97 28.17 1.51 34.72
C PHE A 97 29.58 1.02 35.03
N LEU A 98 30.31 1.72 35.89
CA LEU A 98 31.65 1.30 36.34
C LEU A 98 31.62 -0.05 37.05
N MET A 99 30.58 -0.35 37.82
CA MET A 99 30.40 -1.68 38.42
C MET A 99 30.18 -2.77 37.37
N VAL A 100 29.34 -2.51 36.36
CA VAL A 100 29.10 -3.45 35.25
C VAL A 100 30.39 -3.69 34.47
N GLU A 101 31.15 -2.64 34.17
CA GLU A 101 32.41 -2.71 33.44
C GLU A 101 33.47 -3.50 34.21
N ASN A 102 33.65 -3.22 35.50
CA ASN A 102 34.56 -3.98 36.35
C ASN A 102 34.14 -5.46 36.43
N MET A 103 32.85 -5.75 36.60
CA MET A 103 32.36 -7.13 36.59
C MET A 103 32.54 -7.82 35.23
N SER A 104 32.46 -7.09 34.13
CA SER A 104 32.75 -7.62 32.79
C SER A 104 34.22 -7.97 32.63
N TYR A 105 35.12 -7.16 33.20
CA TYR A 105 36.57 -7.41 33.20
C TYR A 105 36.92 -8.64 34.06
N VAL A 106 36.38 -8.73 35.28
CA VAL A 106 36.52 -9.92 36.14
C VAL A 106 36.04 -11.17 35.40
N ARG A 107 34.91 -11.06 34.70
CA ARG A 107 34.35 -12.18 33.93
C ARG A 107 35.20 -12.58 32.73
N GLN A 108 35.78 -11.62 32.00
CA GLN A 108 36.71 -11.90 30.93
C GLN A 108 37.96 -12.63 31.44
N ASN A 109 38.46 -12.23 32.61
CA ASN A 109 39.59 -12.91 33.25
C ASN A 109 39.22 -14.35 33.63
N GLU A 110 38.07 -14.59 34.27
CA GLU A 110 37.58 -15.94 34.56
C GLU A 110 37.46 -16.81 33.29
N ILE A 111 36.96 -16.24 32.19
CA ILE A 111 36.88 -16.94 30.89
C ILE A 111 38.29 -17.30 30.41
N SER A 112 39.24 -16.38 30.49
CA SER A 112 40.62 -16.61 30.05
C SER A 112 41.34 -17.68 30.88
N GLU A 113 41.18 -17.64 32.22
CA GLU A 113 41.73 -18.64 33.13
C GLU A 113 41.13 -20.02 32.85
N LYS A 114 39.81 -20.10 32.66
CA LYS A 114 39.15 -21.37 32.36
C LYS A 114 39.53 -21.91 31.00
N THR A 115 39.71 -21.03 30.02
CA THR A 115 40.19 -21.38 28.67
C THR A 115 41.59 -22.00 28.75
N GLU A 116 42.48 -21.42 29.56
CA GLU A 116 43.85 -21.94 29.72
C GLU A 116 43.89 -23.23 30.56
N GLU A 117 43.03 -23.36 31.57
CA GLU A 117 42.85 -24.60 32.33
C GLU A 117 42.38 -25.76 31.42
N VAL A 118 41.33 -25.53 30.63
CA VAL A 118 40.79 -26.53 29.68
C VAL A 118 41.81 -26.85 28.60
N ARG A 119 42.49 -25.84 28.06
CA ARG A 119 43.54 -26.02 27.05
C ARG A 119 44.72 -26.83 27.59
N SER A 120 45.19 -26.54 28.80
CA SER A 120 46.29 -27.29 29.44
C SER A 120 45.89 -28.71 29.83
N ARG A 121 44.62 -28.95 30.18
CA ARG A 121 44.07 -30.30 30.41
C ARG A 121 43.99 -31.09 29.10
N LEU A 122 43.42 -30.53 28.05
CA LEU A 122 43.27 -31.20 26.74
C LEU A 122 44.62 -31.53 26.10
N LYS A 123 45.64 -30.67 26.28
CA LYS A 123 47.02 -30.97 25.86
C LYS A 123 47.62 -32.16 26.61
N ARG A 124 47.31 -32.33 27.90
CA ARG A 124 47.76 -33.46 28.72
C ARG A 124 47.03 -34.76 28.39
N GLU A 125 45.72 -34.71 28.21
CA GLU A 125 44.90 -35.89 27.92
C GLU A 125 45.03 -36.38 26.47
N TYR A 126 45.23 -35.47 25.50
CA TYR A 126 45.30 -35.78 24.08
C TYR A 126 46.56 -35.21 23.42
N PRO A 127 47.75 -35.74 23.71
CA PRO A 127 49.03 -35.17 23.24
C PRO A 127 49.20 -35.17 21.72
N ILE A 128 48.60 -36.13 20.99
CA ILE A 128 48.68 -36.20 19.53
C ILE A 128 47.63 -35.31 18.86
N ARG A 129 46.39 -35.31 19.36
CA ARG A 129 45.28 -34.55 18.75
C ARG A 129 45.38 -33.05 19.01
N SER A 130 45.96 -32.66 20.15
CA SER A 130 46.19 -31.26 20.51
C SER A 130 47.22 -30.55 19.62
N LEU A 131 47.98 -31.28 18.79
CA LEU A 131 48.84 -30.70 17.75
C LEU A 131 48.06 -30.10 16.58
N ILE A 132 46.78 -30.45 16.41
CA ILE A 132 45.90 -29.88 15.39
C ILE A 132 45.19 -28.66 16.01
N PRO A 133 45.54 -27.42 15.63
CA PRO A 133 45.02 -26.21 16.28
C PRO A 133 43.49 -26.11 16.19
N ALA A 134 42.93 -26.43 15.01
CA ALA A 134 41.49 -26.41 14.78
C ALA A 134 40.72 -27.39 15.67
N TRP A 135 41.31 -28.54 16.01
CA TRP A 135 40.70 -29.50 16.93
C TRP A 135 40.75 -28.96 18.36
N LEU A 136 41.92 -28.48 18.80
CA LEU A 136 42.10 -27.94 20.15
C LEU A 136 41.17 -26.75 20.40
N ASP A 137 41.11 -25.79 19.48
CA ASP A 137 40.30 -24.58 19.65
C ASP A 137 38.79 -24.88 19.60
N PHE A 138 38.35 -25.84 18.77
CA PHE A 138 36.94 -26.28 18.75
C PHE A 138 36.52 -26.92 20.08
N TYR A 139 37.34 -27.81 20.64
CA TYR A 139 37.00 -28.48 21.90
C TYR A 139 37.14 -27.58 23.12
N VAL A 140 38.16 -26.70 23.15
CA VAL A 140 38.31 -25.68 24.19
C VAL A 140 37.09 -24.75 24.16
N SER A 141 36.73 -24.19 23.01
CA SER A 141 35.57 -23.29 22.90
C SER A 141 34.26 -23.99 23.26
N LYS A 142 34.08 -25.25 22.85
CA LYS A 142 32.89 -26.05 23.19
C LYS A 142 32.75 -26.30 24.70
N GLU A 143 33.81 -26.76 25.38
CA GLU A 143 33.76 -27.03 26.83
C GLU A 143 33.62 -25.75 27.66
N VAL A 144 34.32 -24.68 27.26
CA VAL A 144 34.19 -23.36 27.90
C VAL A 144 32.76 -22.82 27.75
N SER A 145 32.19 -22.91 26.54
CA SER A 145 30.80 -22.49 26.28
C SER A 145 29.80 -23.32 27.08
N GLN A 146 29.97 -24.65 27.16
CA GLN A 146 29.10 -25.51 27.97
C GLN A 146 29.18 -25.20 29.46
N TYR A 147 30.37 -24.93 29.98
CA TYR A 147 30.56 -24.51 31.37
C TYR A 147 29.80 -23.22 31.67
N PHE A 148 29.97 -22.19 30.84
CA PHE A 148 29.30 -20.90 31.04
C PHE A 148 27.80 -20.95 30.78
N GLU A 149 27.34 -21.68 29.75
CA GLU A 149 25.91 -21.91 29.52
C GLU A 149 25.23 -22.62 30.70
N ALA A 150 25.86 -23.66 31.26
CA ALA A 150 25.30 -24.37 32.40
C ALA A 150 25.24 -23.49 33.67
N THR A 151 26.20 -22.55 33.78
CA THR A 151 26.29 -21.61 34.90
C THR A 151 25.27 -20.47 34.75
N GLU A 152 25.10 -19.94 33.54
CA GLU A 152 24.20 -18.81 33.25
C GLU A 152 22.73 -19.23 33.16
N LYS A 153 22.43 -20.44 32.66
CA LYS A 153 21.05 -20.98 32.60
C LYS A 153 20.42 -21.22 33.97
N ARG A 154 21.21 -21.35 35.03
CA ARG A 154 20.68 -21.63 36.38
C ARG A 154 20.29 -20.37 37.13
N LYS A 155 21.08 -19.29 37.01
CA LYS A 155 20.81 -17.87 37.38
C LYS A 155 21.97 -17.04 36.80
N PRO A 156 21.78 -15.86 36.20
CA PRO A 156 22.91 -15.01 35.81
C PRO A 156 23.61 -14.48 37.08
N PRO A 157 24.76 -15.05 37.48
CA PRO A 157 25.35 -14.77 38.80
C PRO A 157 25.93 -13.35 38.85
N VAL A 158 26.36 -12.84 37.70
CA VAL A 158 26.95 -11.51 37.55
C VAL A 158 25.93 -10.41 37.84
N LEU A 159 24.70 -10.53 37.34
CA LEU A 159 23.62 -9.56 37.58
C LEU A 159 23.22 -9.51 39.06
N HIS A 160 23.18 -10.67 39.73
CA HIS A 160 22.92 -10.76 41.16
C HIS A 160 24.04 -10.15 42.01
N GLN A 161 25.30 -10.35 41.61
CA GLN A 161 26.46 -9.73 42.27
C GLN A 161 26.48 -8.21 42.06
N ILE A 162 26.16 -7.72 40.86
CA ILE A 162 26.03 -6.28 40.57
C ILE A 162 24.91 -5.68 41.43
N LEU A 163 23.77 -6.35 41.54
CA LEU A 163 22.66 -5.92 42.38
C LEU A 163 23.07 -5.84 43.86
N GLN A 164 23.81 -6.83 44.36
CA GLN A 164 24.30 -6.83 45.74
C GLN A 164 25.29 -5.68 45.98
N LYS A 165 26.31 -5.53 45.12
CA LYS A 165 27.28 -4.43 45.20
C LYS A 165 26.61 -3.06 45.06
N ALA A 166 25.59 -2.93 44.22
CA ALA A 166 24.85 -1.69 44.04
C ALA A 166 23.98 -1.34 45.27
N LYS A 167 23.43 -2.34 45.96
CA LYS A 167 22.73 -2.16 47.25
C LYS A 167 23.70 -1.76 48.36
N GLU A 168 24.87 -2.40 48.43
CA GLU A 168 25.95 -2.09 49.39
C GLU A 168 26.49 -0.66 49.20
N ALA A 169 26.66 -0.24 47.94
CA ALA A 169 27.09 1.12 47.58
C ALA A 169 25.97 2.19 47.68
N LYS A 170 24.77 1.81 48.15
CA LYS A 170 23.61 2.69 48.34
C LYS A 170 23.22 3.50 47.09
N ILE A 171 23.34 2.90 45.90
CA ILE A 171 22.93 3.54 44.64
C ILE A 171 21.41 3.70 44.63
N GLN A 172 20.90 4.91 44.39
CA GLN A 172 19.46 5.17 44.39
C GLN A 172 18.82 4.76 43.06
N TYR A 173 17.56 4.28 43.12
CA TYR A 173 16.68 3.93 41.98
C TYR A 173 17.09 2.72 41.11
N PHE A 174 18.36 2.60 40.73
CA PHE A 174 18.82 1.55 39.80
C PHE A 174 18.77 0.12 40.34
N PRO A 175 19.09 -0.16 41.62
CA PRO A 175 18.95 -1.52 42.17
C PRO A 175 17.52 -2.05 42.09
N TYR A 176 16.51 -1.18 42.16
CA TYR A 176 15.12 -1.56 42.02
C TYR A 176 14.79 -2.03 40.58
N PHE A 177 15.26 -1.30 39.57
CA PHE A 177 15.06 -1.68 38.17
C PHE A 177 15.84 -2.96 37.81
N LEU A 178 17.05 -3.10 38.34
CA LEU A 178 17.88 -4.28 38.15
C LEU A 178 17.24 -5.51 38.81
N GLN A 179 16.68 -5.35 40.03
CA GLN A 179 15.91 -6.39 40.71
C GLN A 179 14.71 -6.84 39.85
N LYS A 180 13.91 -5.91 39.33
CA LYS A 180 12.78 -6.24 38.44
C LYS A 180 13.20 -7.01 37.19
N GLN A 181 14.34 -6.66 36.59
CA GLN A 181 14.87 -7.38 35.43
C GLN A 181 15.30 -8.80 35.79
N ILE A 182 15.95 -8.96 36.95
CA ILE A 182 16.33 -10.28 37.49
C ILE A 182 15.08 -11.11 37.76
N ASP A 183 14.08 -10.55 38.44
CA ASP A 183 12.81 -11.23 38.74
C ASP A 183 12.11 -11.68 37.45
N PHE A 184 12.11 -10.83 36.41
CA PHE A 184 11.57 -11.19 35.09
C PHE A 184 12.34 -12.34 34.42
N LEU A 185 13.67 -12.32 34.46
CA LEU A 185 14.49 -13.40 33.89
C LEU A 185 14.28 -14.72 34.63
N ASP A 186 14.09 -14.68 35.95
CA ASP A 186 13.74 -15.85 36.76
C ASP A 186 12.33 -16.37 36.40
N GLU A 187 11.37 -15.48 36.17
CA GLU A 187 10.00 -15.83 35.76
C GLU A 187 9.87 -16.26 34.30
N GLN A 188 10.81 -15.89 33.42
CA GLN A 188 10.75 -16.15 31.98
C GLN A 188 10.53 -17.63 31.66
N THR A 189 11.23 -18.54 32.35
CA THR A 189 11.09 -19.99 32.11
C THR A 189 9.70 -20.50 32.51
N SER A 190 9.12 -19.95 33.57
CA SER A 190 7.74 -20.22 33.99
C SER A 190 6.74 -19.67 32.97
N ILE A 191 6.96 -18.45 32.48
CA ILE A 191 6.14 -17.81 31.45
C ILE A 191 6.20 -18.62 30.14
N GLU A 192 7.38 -19.05 29.70
CA GLU A 192 7.54 -19.87 28.49
C GLU A 192 6.85 -21.23 28.64
N ASN A 193 6.95 -21.88 29.82
CA ASN A 193 6.25 -23.13 30.09
C ASN A 193 4.73 -22.92 30.12
N ASN A 194 4.25 -21.82 30.72
CA ASN A 194 2.83 -21.46 30.74
C ASN A 194 2.32 -21.15 29.32
N LEU A 195 3.08 -20.41 28.51
CA LEU A 195 2.76 -20.13 27.10
C LEU A 195 2.75 -21.40 26.25
N ARG A 196 3.70 -22.33 26.46
CA ARG A 196 3.70 -23.63 25.79
C ARG A 196 2.53 -24.52 26.23
N SER A 197 2.06 -24.37 27.47
CA SER A 197 0.89 -25.08 27.97
C SER A 197 -0.44 -24.51 27.47
N GLN A 198 -0.45 -23.23 27.08
CA GLN A 198 -1.60 -22.58 26.45
C GLN A 198 -1.65 -22.95 24.96
N GLN A 199 -2.45 -23.96 24.63
CA GLN A 199 -2.79 -24.28 23.25
C GLN A 199 -3.90 -23.36 22.76
N ASP A 200 -3.54 -22.26 22.12
CA ASP A 200 -4.52 -21.43 21.42
C ASP A 200 -4.96 -22.11 20.12
N PRO A 201 -6.27 -22.17 19.84
CA PRO A 201 -6.75 -22.72 18.58
C PRO A 201 -6.31 -21.83 17.43
N SER A 202 -5.67 -22.42 16.42
CA SER A 202 -5.27 -21.67 15.22
C SER A 202 -6.47 -21.03 14.52
N ASN A 203 -7.66 -21.63 14.61
CA ASN A 203 -8.92 -21.09 14.10
C ASN A 203 -10.13 -21.51 14.96
N GLU A 204 -11.12 -20.61 15.02
CA GLU A 204 -12.47 -20.91 15.48
C GLU A 204 -13.46 -20.78 14.31
N TYR A 205 -14.24 -21.83 14.05
CA TYR A 205 -15.29 -21.83 13.03
C TYR A 205 -16.66 -21.71 13.67
N SER A 206 -17.44 -20.71 13.26
CA SER A 206 -18.82 -20.51 13.69
C SER A 206 -19.81 -21.07 12.67
N LEU A 207 -20.64 -22.02 13.12
CA LEU A 207 -21.76 -22.58 12.35
C LEU A 207 -23.08 -22.11 12.96
N TYR A 208 -24.07 -21.79 12.13
CA TYR A 208 -25.32 -21.18 12.57
C TYR A 208 -26.53 -22.07 12.27
N ALA A 209 -27.37 -22.28 13.29
CA ALA A 209 -28.68 -22.93 13.15
C ALA A 209 -29.80 -21.95 13.50
N GLN A 210 -30.86 -21.90 12.70
CA GLN A 210 -31.95 -20.95 12.89
C GLN A 210 -32.81 -21.34 14.09
N ILE A 211 -33.16 -20.35 14.93
CA ILE A 211 -34.16 -20.52 15.99
C ILE A 211 -35.55 -20.34 15.37
N TRP A 212 -36.29 -21.43 15.27
CA TRP A 212 -37.56 -21.48 14.53
C TRP A 212 -38.69 -20.68 15.17
N ASN A 213 -38.76 -20.66 16.50
CA ASN A 213 -39.81 -19.97 17.23
C ASN A 213 -39.33 -18.55 17.62
N PRO A 214 -39.96 -17.48 17.13
CA PRO A 214 -39.59 -16.12 17.49
C PRO A 214 -39.67 -15.79 18.98
N LYS A 215 -40.44 -16.57 19.77
CA LYS A 215 -40.48 -16.42 21.23
C LYS A 215 -39.17 -16.83 21.92
N ASN A 216 -38.37 -17.67 21.27
CA ASN A 216 -37.10 -18.15 21.80
C ASN A 216 -35.92 -17.28 21.31
N TRP A 217 -36.18 -16.19 20.58
CA TRP A 217 -35.13 -15.26 20.19
C TRP A 217 -34.60 -14.53 21.42
N ILE A 218 -33.29 -14.55 21.58
CA ILE A 218 -32.60 -13.83 22.65
C ILE A 218 -32.47 -12.37 22.21
N ILE A 219 -33.00 -11.44 23.00
CA ILE A 219 -32.94 -10.01 22.71
C ILE A 219 -31.72 -9.43 23.43
N GLU A 220 -30.75 -8.94 22.65
CA GLU A 220 -29.55 -8.28 23.15
C GLU A 220 -29.74 -6.76 23.14
N THR A 221 -29.18 -6.10 24.15
CA THR A 221 -29.25 -4.63 24.30
C THR A 221 -27.87 -4.04 24.05
N HIS A 222 -27.77 -3.13 23.08
CA HIS A 222 -26.55 -2.40 22.76
C HIS A 222 -26.75 -0.93 23.11
N LYS A 223 -25.91 -0.41 24.01
CA LYS A 223 -25.85 1.01 24.34
C LYS A 223 -24.74 1.64 23.54
N SER A 224 -25.06 2.56 22.62
CA SER A 224 -24.08 3.33 21.87
C SER A 224 -24.49 4.80 21.87
N LYS A 225 -23.57 5.68 22.28
CA LYS A 225 -23.74 7.15 22.30
C LYS A 225 -25.06 7.63 22.96
N GLY A 226 -25.49 6.97 24.04
CA GLY A 226 -26.70 7.36 24.80
C GLY A 226 -28.02 6.80 24.26
N GLU A 227 -28.03 6.15 23.09
CA GLU A 227 -29.21 5.45 22.56
C GLU A 227 -29.16 3.96 22.91
N ILE A 228 -30.29 3.43 23.38
CA ILE A 228 -30.48 1.99 23.62
C ILE A 228 -31.05 1.38 22.34
N THR A 229 -30.32 0.45 21.75
CA THR A 229 -30.78 -0.31 20.58
C THR A 229 -30.92 -1.79 20.94
N TYR A 230 -31.99 -2.41 20.45
CA TYR A 230 -32.27 -3.83 20.66
C TYR A 230 -31.96 -4.62 19.40
N SER A 231 -31.26 -5.75 19.55
CA SER A 231 -31.01 -6.72 18.49
C SER A 231 -31.54 -8.10 18.90
N ALA A 232 -31.97 -8.92 17.94
CA ALA A 232 -32.46 -10.28 18.23
C ALA A 232 -31.48 -11.30 17.66
N LYS A 233 -30.96 -12.17 18.52
CA LYS A 233 -30.23 -13.36 18.11
C LYS A 233 -31.21 -14.39 17.58
N LYS A 234 -31.25 -14.50 16.25
CA LYS A 234 -32.13 -15.42 15.50
C LYS A 234 -31.49 -16.79 15.24
N TRP A 235 -30.22 -16.96 15.62
CA TRP A 235 -29.41 -18.13 15.29
C TRP A 235 -28.70 -18.65 16.54
N ASP A 236 -28.73 -19.97 16.73
CA ASP A 236 -27.83 -20.69 17.62
C ASP A 236 -26.45 -20.76 16.94
N GLU A 237 -25.41 -20.30 17.62
CA GLU A 237 -24.04 -20.34 17.14
C GLU A 237 -23.30 -21.52 17.78
N PHE A 238 -22.74 -22.39 16.94
CA PHE A 238 -21.89 -23.50 17.35
C PHE A 238 -20.46 -23.23 16.92
N LYS A 239 -19.56 -23.12 17.91
CA LYS A 239 -18.14 -22.88 17.66
C LYS A 239 -17.36 -24.20 17.64
N VAL A 240 -16.55 -24.38 16.61
CA VAL A 240 -15.61 -25.51 16.49
C VAL A 240 -14.20 -24.95 16.39
N SER A 241 -13.40 -25.25 17.40
CA SER A 241 -11.98 -24.89 17.41
C SER A 241 -11.15 -25.96 16.69
N SER A 242 -10.07 -25.54 16.03
CA SER A 242 -9.10 -26.44 15.37
C SER A 242 -8.11 -27.12 16.33
N SER A 243 -8.18 -26.87 17.65
CA SER A 243 -7.16 -27.32 18.61
C SER A 243 -7.11 -28.83 18.83
N HIS A 244 -8.19 -29.55 18.52
CA HIS A 244 -8.30 -30.99 18.79
C HIS A 244 -8.21 -31.83 17.53
N LEU A 245 -7.57 -32.99 17.62
CA LEU A 245 -7.54 -33.99 16.57
C LEU A 245 -8.98 -34.43 16.25
N GLY A 246 -9.34 -34.41 14.96
CA GLY A 246 -10.70 -34.76 14.52
C GLY A 246 -11.71 -33.60 14.51
N TRP A 247 -11.27 -32.34 14.70
CA TRP A 247 -12.15 -31.17 14.61
C TRP A 247 -12.97 -31.09 13.31
N ARG A 248 -12.43 -31.60 12.18
CA ARG A 248 -13.15 -31.68 10.90
C ARG A 248 -14.35 -32.63 10.95
N TRP A 249 -14.25 -33.75 11.68
CA TRP A 249 -15.37 -34.68 11.89
C TRP A 249 -16.42 -34.09 12.83
N LYS A 250 -15.98 -33.39 13.88
CA LYS A 250 -16.87 -32.62 14.74
C LYS A 250 -17.61 -31.53 13.96
N SER A 251 -16.89 -30.81 13.09
CA SER A 251 -17.45 -29.81 12.17
C SER A 251 -18.48 -30.45 11.23
N LEU A 252 -18.18 -31.61 10.64
CA LEU A 252 -19.12 -32.37 9.80
C LEU A 252 -20.42 -32.70 10.54
N GLY A 253 -20.33 -33.19 11.78
CA GLY A 253 -21.51 -33.52 12.60
C GLY A 253 -22.36 -32.28 12.93
N ILE A 254 -21.71 -31.20 13.38
CA ILE A 254 -22.41 -29.95 13.71
C ILE A 254 -23.00 -29.30 12.45
N ARG A 255 -22.30 -29.35 11.32
CA ARG A 255 -22.79 -28.85 10.02
C ARG A 255 -24.02 -29.63 9.56
N SER A 256 -23.98 -30.96 9.66
CA SER A 256 -25.14 -31.84 9.38
C SER A 256 -26.33 -31.49 10.26
N TRP A 257 -26.10 -31.17 11.54
CA TRP A 257 -27.14 -30.75 12.45
C TRP A 257 -27.72 -29.36 12.11
N CYS A 258 -26.85 -28.39 11.80
CA CYS A 258 -27.27 -27.04 11.42
C CYS A 258 -28.07 -27.07 10.11
N TRP A 259 -27.60 -27.82 9.11
CA TRP A 259 -28.28 -27.98 7.83
C TRP A 259 -29.60 -28.73 7.96
N PHE A 260 -29.69 -29.70 8.87
CA PHE A 260 -30.95 -30.36 9.19
C PHE A 260 -31.94 -29.34 9.77
N LYS A 261 -31.50 -28.58 10.79
CA LYS A 261 -32.35 -27.57 11.43
C LYS A 261 -32.81 -26.48 10.46
N ASN A 262 -31.89 -25.95 9.64
CA ASN A 262 -32.16 -24.89 8.68
C ASN A 262 -33.01 -25.43 7.52
N GLY A 263 -32.63 -26.59 6.99
CA GLY A 263 -33.35 -27.31 5.96
C GLY A 263 -34.81 -27.52 6.32
N PHE A 264 -35.04 -28.13 7.48
CA PHE A 264 -36.39 -28.37 8.00
C PHE A 264 -37.16 -27.05 8.19
N TYR A 265 -36.54 -25.99 8.70
CA TYR A 265 -37.18 -24.68 8.78
C TYR A 265 -37.65 -24.17 7.41
N TYR A 266 -36.77 -24.18 6.41
CA TYR A 266 -37.10 -23.66 5.08
C TYR A 266 -38.11 -24.53 4.34
N THR A 267 -37.98 -25.86 4.41
CA THR A 267 -38.90 -26.77 3.70
C THR A 267 -40.23 -26.89 4.42
N PHE A 268 -40.25 -27.03 5.74
CA PHE A 268 -41.48 -27.28 6.49
C PHE A 268 -42.18 -25.99 6.92
N ILE A 269 -41.46 -25.10 7.61
CA ILE A 269 -42.09 -23.90 8.20
C ILE A 269 -42.31 -22.84 7.12
N VAL A 270 -41.30 -22.58 6.29
CA VAL A 270 -41.41 -21.56 5.24
C VAL A 270 -42.17 -22.11 4.04
N ALA A 271 -41.67 -23.11 3.31
CA ALA A 271 -42.28 -23.52 2.04
C ALA A 271 -43.64 -24.24 2.22
N PHE A 272 -43.74 -25.21 3.14
CA PHE A 272 -44.96 -26.00 3.33
C PHE A 272 -46.08 -25.23 4.08
N LEU A 273 -45.76 -24.49 5.17
CA LEU A 273 -46.77 -23.80 5.99
C LEU A 273 -47.00 -22.32 5.67
N HIS A 274 -45.97 -21.52 5.35
CA HIS A 274 -46.06 -20.05 5.39
C HIS A 274 -45.59 -19.34 4.12
N GLY A 275 -45.32 -20.09 3.06
CA GLY A 275 -44.79 -19.60 1.80
C GLY A 275 -45.89 -19.10 0.85
N PRO A 276 -45.52 -18.54 -0.30
CA PRO A 276 -46.46 -18.06 -1.30
C PRO A 276 -47.26 -19.19 -1.99
N LEU A 277 -46.68 -20.39 -2.07
CA LEU A 277 -47.30 -21.62 -2.58
C LEU A 277 -47.39 -22.66 -1.44
N SER A 278 -48.08 -22.31 -0.37
CA SER A 278 -48.19 -23.12 0.85
C SER A 278 -49.63 -23.49 1.17
N LEU A 279 -49.82 -24.39 2.14
CA LEU A 279 -51.14 -24.72 2.69
C LEU A 279 -51.88 -23.47 3.18
N ARG A 280 -51.18 -22.59 3.90
CA ARG A 280 -51.80 -21.37 4.44
C ARG A 280 -52.18 -20.39 3.34
N ALA A 281 -51.39 -20.28 2.27
CA ALA A 281 -51.71 -19.43 1.13
C ALA A 281 -52.97 -19.90 0.38
N LEU A 282 -53.26 -21.20 0.40
CA LEU A 282 -54.45 -21.76 -0.25
C LEU A 282 -55.74 -21.53 0.56
N PHE A 283 -55.70 -21.76 1.87
CA PHE A 283 -56.91 -21.78 2.71
C PHE A 283 -57.18 -20.48 3.49
N THR A 284 -56.22 -19.57 3.61
CA THR A 284 -56.41 -18.35 4.41
C THR A 284 -57.11 -17.26 3.60
N PRO A 285 -58.16 -16.60 4.12
CA PRO A 285 -58.92 -15.63 3.35
C PRO A 285 -58.19 -14.30 3.13
N SER A 286 -57.36 -13.87 4.08
CA SER A 286 -56.63 -12.60 4.03
C SER A 286 -55.12 -12.82 3.90
N ALA A 287 -54.45 -11.83 3.30
CA ALA A 287 -52.99 -11.78 3.24
C ALA A 287 -52.38 -11.83 4.65
N TYR A 288 -51.23 -12.47 4.80
CA TYR A 288 -50.56 -12.65 6.10
C TYR A 288 -49.06 -12.33 6.04
N TYR A 289 -48.47 -12.16 7.23
CA TYR A 289 -47.06 -11.81 7.41
C TYR A 289 -46.37 -12.97 8.16
N PRO A 290 -45.57 -13.81 7.46
CA PRO A 290 -44.94 -14.99 8.05
C PRO A 290 -43.74 -14.65 8.93
N SER A 291 -43.05 -13.54 8.67
CA SER A 291 -41.88 -13.12 9.44
C SER A 291 -42.23 -12.10 10.52
N LYS A 292 -41.50 -12.17 11.65
CA LYS A 292 -41.53 -11.16 12.71
C LYS A 292 -40.22 -10.36 12.71
N LYS A 293 -40.34 -9.07 12.96
CA LYS A 293 -39.21 -8.14 13.05
C LYS A 293 -39.18 -7.51 14.44
N LEU A 294 -37.98 -7.41 15.00
CA LEU A 294 -37.77 -6.68 16.26
C LEU A 294 -37.72 -5.19 15.95
N ASN A 295 -38.52 -4.40 16.67
CA ASN A 295 -38.40 -2.95 16.64
C ASN A 295 -37.16 -2.52 17.44
N LYS A 296 -36.22 -1.86 16.76
CA LYS A 296 -34.89 -1.52 17.31
C LYS A 296 -34.94 -0.58 18.51
N PHE A 297 -36.00 0.21 18.65
CA PHE A 297 -36.14 1.20 19.72
C PHE A 297 -37.01 0.73 20.87
N THR A 298 -38.06 -0.06 20.60
CA THR A 298 -39.01 -0.51 21.63
C THR A 298 -38.71 -1.90 22.16
N GLY A 299 -37.87 -2.68 21.47
CA GLY A 299 -37.57 -4.08 21.81
C GLY A 299 -38.77 -5.03 21.64
N LYS A 300 -39.89 -4.57 21.07
CA LYS A 300 -41.08 -5.40 20.82
C LYS A 300 -40.99 -6.10 19.47
N LEU A 301 -41.52 -7.33 19.42
CA LEU A 301 -41.66 -8.09 18.18
C LEU A 301 -42.92 -7.66 17.42
N GLU A 302 -42.73 -7.05 16.26
CA GLU A 302 -43.77 -6.60 15.34
C GLU A 302 -43.82 -7.51 14.10
N THR A 303 -44.94 -7.52 13.39
CA THR A 303 -45.05 -8.25 12.11
C THR A 303 -44.25 -7.54 11.03
N ASP A 304 -43.47 -8.29 10.26
CA ASP A 304 -42.65 -7.71 9.21
C ASP A 304 -43.49 -7.42 7.96
N THR A 305 -43.84 -6.14 7.78
CA THR A 305 -44.65 -5.67 6.65
C THR A 305 -44.00 -5.94 5.29
N SER A 306 -42.68 -6.10 5.24
CA SER A 306 -41.95 -6.42 4.00
C SER A 306 -42.19 -7.85 3.50
N THR A 307 -42.64 -8.74 4.38
CA THR A 307 -42.85 -10.17 4.06
C THR A 307 -44.29 -10.52 3.72
N LYS A 308 -45.07 -9.55 3.23
CA LYS A 308 -46.49 -9.77 2.90
C LYS A 308 -46.65 -10.91 1.88
N VAL A 309 -47.42 -11.93 2.25
CA VAL A 309 -47.78 -13.04 1.34
C VAL A 309 -49.26 -12.95 1.00
N GLU A 310 -49.56 -12.81 -0.28
CA GLU A 310 -50.92 -12.86 -0.82
C GLU A 310 -51.40 -14.31 -0.91
N THR A 311 -52.59 -14.56 -0.33
CA THR A 311 -53.36 -15.81 -0.38
C THR A 311 -54.16 -15.93 -1.67
N PHE A 312 -54.76 -17.10 -1.91
CA PHE A 312 -55.63 -17.33 -3.07
C PHE A 312 -56.72 -16.26 -3.21
N LEU A 313 -57.50 -16.02 -2.15
CA LEU A 313 -58.61 -15.06 -2.18
C LEU A 313 -58.12 -13.61 -2.27
N SER A 314 -57.03 -13.26 -1.57
CA SER A 314 -56.46 -11.91 -1.68
C SER A 314 -55.80 -11.65 -3.03
N ARG A 315 -55.24 -12.67 -3.71
CA ARG A 315 -54.78 -12.56 -5.11
C ARG A 315 -55.93 -12.30 -6.06
N ILE A 316 -57.05 -13.01 -5.91
CA ILE A 316 -58.26 -12.74 -6.71
C ILE A 316 -58.74 -11.30 -6.45
N ALA A 317 -58.87 -10.89 -5.19
CA ALA A 317 -59.26 -9.51 -4.85
C ALA A 317 -58.27 -8.47 -5.42
N SER A 318 -56.97 -8.76 -5.42
CA SER A 318 -55.95 -7.90 -6.01
C SER A 318 -56.04 -7.81 -7.53
N VAL A 319 -56.45 -8.88 -8.23
CA VAL A 319 -56.71 -8.85 -9.68
C VAL A 319 -57.87 -7.91 -9.97
N TRP A 320 -58.97 -8.02 -9.23
CA TRP A 320 -60.13 -7.15 -9.39
C TRP A 320 -59.84 -5.69 -9.01
N ALA A 321 -59.09 -5.45 -7.94
CA ALA A 321 -58.62 -4.11 -7.60
C ALA A 321 -57.69 -3.51 -8.69
N SER A 322 -56.88 -4.34 -9.35
CA SER A 322 -56.07 -3.91 -10.49
C SER A 322 -56.92 -3.61 -11.73
N VAL A 323 -58.03 -4.31 -11.92
CA VAL A 323 -59.00 -4.05 -12.99
C VAL A 323 -59.66 -2.69 -12.77
N ASP A 324 -60.17 -2.43 -11.56
CA ASP A 324 -60.80 -1.16 -11.21
C ASP A 324 -59.81 0.01 -11.36
N LYS A 325 -58.59 -0.15 -10.83
CA LYS A 325 -57.54 0.86 -10.99
C LYS A 325 -57.22 1.14 -12.46
N SER A 326 -57.13 0.10 -13.30
CA SER A 326 -56.84 0.29 -14.73
C SER A 326 -57.96 1.00 -15.50
N ILE A 327 -59.20 0.88 -15.03
CA ILE A 327 -60.35 1.61 -15.57
C ILE A 327 -60.28 3.07 -15.13
N ASP A 328 -60.01 3.31 -13.85
CA ASP A 328 -59.85 4.67 -13.30
C ASP A 328 -58.68 5.42 -13.95
N ASP A 329 -57.56 4.75 -14.18
CA ASP A 329 -56.38 5.32 -14.84
C ASP A 329 -56.68 5.66 -16.31
N PHE A 330 -57.48 4.85 -17.00
CA PHE A 330 -57.93 5.14 -18.36
C PHE A 330 -58.88 6.36 -18.41
N GLU A 331 -59.79 6.50 -17.45
CA GLU A 331 -60.71 7.65 -17.43
C GLU A 331 -59.99 8.97 -17.12
N LYS A 332 -58.90 8.93 -16.34
CA LYS A 332 -58.05 10.10 -16.01
C LYS A 332 -57.19 10.60 -17.16
N LEU A 333 -56.90 9.78 -18.17
CA LEU A 333 -56.07 10.19 -19.31
C LEU A 333 -56.86 11.11 -20.28
N PRO A 334 -56.23 12.21 -20.78
CA PRO A 334 -56.83 13.06 -21.80
C PRO A 334 -56.96 12.32 -23.15
N ASP A 335 -57.95 12.69 -23.95
CA ASP A 335 -58.22 12.07 -25.24
C ASP A 335 -57.19 12.47 -26.30
N GLU A 336 -56.20 11.61 -26.52
CA GLU A 336 -55.18 11.78 -27.58
C GLU A 336 -55.30 10.74 -28.70
N GLY A 337 -56.31 9.85 -28.63
CA GLY A 337 -56.47 8.70 -29.52
C GLY A 337 -57.22 8.98 -30.82
N ILE A 338 -56.84 8.28 -31.90
CA ILE A 338 -57.47 8.33 -33.24
C ILE A 338 -58.94 7.84 -33.20
N LEU A 339 -59.28 6.96 -32.26
CA LEU A 339 -60.65 6.53 -31.97
C LEU A 339 -61.13 7.26 -30.71
N GLY A 340 -62.20 8.05 -30.80
CA GLY A 340 -62.71 8.82 -29.67
C GLY A 340 -63.07 7.95 -28.44
N LYS A 341 -63.03 8.56 -27.24
CA LYS A 341 -63.19 7.89 -25.93
C LYS A 341 -64.37 6.94 -25.82
N ASN A 342 -65.46 7.20 -26.55
CA ASN A 342 -66.67 6.40 -26.49
C ASN A 342 -66.49 4.98 -27.05
N VAL A 343 -65.69 4.81 -28.12
CA VAL A 343 -65.40 3.50 -28.71
C VAL A 343 -64.31 2.78 -27.92
N SER A 344 -63.25 3.51 -27.53
CA SER A 344 -62.14 2.96 -26.74
C SER A 344 -62.57 2.56 -25.32
N ARG A 345 -63.59 3.20 -24.71
CA ARG A 345 -64.16 2.80 -23.42
C ARG A 345 -64.78 1.41 -23.44
N ILE A 346 -65.48 1.04 -24.52
CA ILE A 346 -66.08 -0.30 -24.67
C ILE A 346 -64.97 -1.35 -24.74
N PHE A 347 -63.95 -1.10 -25.56
CA PHE A 347 -62.82 -2.02 -25.70
C PHE A 347 -61.99 -2.13 -24.41
N ASN A 348 -61.76 -1.01 -23.72
CA ASN A 348 -61.05 -1.00 -22.44
C ASN A 348 -61.83 -1.74 -21.35
N ARG A 349 -63.14 -1.55 -21.25
CA ARG A 349 -64.00 -2.30 -20.31
C ARG A 349 -64.04 -3.79 -20.63
N PHE A 350 -64.14 -4.15 -21.91
CA PHE A 350 -64.09 -5.54 -22.34
C PHE A 350 -62.73 -6.19 -22.00
N TRP A 351 -61.62 -5.53 -22.33
CA TRP A 351 -60.28 -6.02 -22.03
C TRP A 351 -60.03 -6.17 -20.52
N ASN A 352 -60.42 -5.19 -19.71
CA ASN A 352 -60.17 -5.24 -18.28
C ASN A 352 -61.11 -6.22 -17.54
N TYR A 353 -62.41 -6.27 -17.86
CA TYR A 353 -63.32 -7.20 -17.19
C TYR A 353 -63.21 -8.65 -17.69
N VAL A 354 -63.13 -8.86 -19.01
CA VAL A 354 -63.15 -10.21 -19.61
C VAL A 354 -61.76 -10.82 -19.64
N VAL A 355 -60.79 -10.13 -20.25
CA VAL A 355 -59.45 -10.70 -20.45
C VAL A 355 -58.65 -10.67 -19.16
N LYS A 356 -58.53 -9.52 -18.48
CA LYS A 356 -57.76 -9.41 -17.22
C LYS A 356 -58.51 -9.97 -16.01
N GLY A 357 -59.76 -9.56 -15.80
CA GLY A 357 -60.56 -9.94 -14.63
C GLY A 357 -60.98 -11.40 -14.66
N LEU A 358 -61.87 -11.78 -15.58
CA LEU A 358 -62.39 -13.15 -15.70
C LEU A 358 -61.29 -14.12 -16.13
N GLY A 359 -60.48 -13.78 -17.14
CA GLY A 359 -59.35 -14.60 -17.57
C GLY A 359 -58.29 -14.80 -16.49
N GLY A 360 -57.89 -13.72 -15.79
CA GLY A 360 -56.95 -13.81 -14.67
C GLY A 360 -57.49 -14.61 -13.48
N THR A 361 -58.78 -14.44 -13.15
CA THR A 361 -59.44 -15.23 -12.11
C THR A 361 -59.51 -16.71 -12.48
N ALA A 362 -59.88 -17.04 -13.72
CA ALA A 362 -59.93 -18.42 -14.20
C ALA A 362 -58.55 -19.11 -14.16
N LEU A 363 -57.49 -18.40 -14.59
CA LEU A 363 -56.12 -18.90 -14.48
C LEU A 363 -55.71 -19.14 -13.03
N LEU A 364 -56.02 -18.21 -12.11
CA LEU A 364 -55.72 -18.39 -10.69
C LEU A 364 -56.48 -19.57 -10.09
N VAL A 365 -57.77 -19.74 -10.38
CA VAL A 365 -58.59 -20.84 -9.85
C VAL A 365 -58.08 -22.21 -10.31
N VAL A 366 -57.59 -22.32 -11.56
CA VAL A 366 -57.08 -23.59 -12.11
C VAL A 366 -55.65 -23.87 -11.67
N PHE A 367 -54.73 -22.91 -11.87
CA PHE A 367 -53.30 -23.15 -11.72
C PHE A 367 -52.80 -22.97 -10.29
N PHE A 368 -53.36 -22.03 -9.51
CA PHE A 368 -52.85 -21.74 -8.17
C PHE A 368 -53.03 -22.92 -7.20
N PRO A 369 -54.21 -23.58 -7.10
CA PRO A 369 -54.36 -24.75 -6.26
C PRO A 369 -53.46 -25.92 -6.68
N ALA A 370 -53.29 -26.13 -7.99
CA ALA A 370 -52.41 -27.17 -8.51
C ALA A 370 -50.93 -26.91 -8.13
N MET A 371 -50.45 -25.68 -8.30
CA MET A 371 -49.09 -25.29 -7.91
C MET A 371 -48.87 -25.37 -6.40
N CYS A 372 -49.87 -24.97 -5.60
CA CYS A 372 -49.83 -25.15 -4.15
C CYS A 372 -49.78 -26.63 -3.77
N ALA A 373 -50.59 -27.49 -4.39
CA ALA A 373 -50.59 -28.92 -4.13
C ALA A 373 -49.22 -29.56 -4.43
N ILE A 374 -48.62 -29.25 -5.59
CA ILE A 374 -47.28 -29.74 -5.96
C ILE A 374 -46.24 -29.24 -4.96
N SER A 375 -46.23 -27.94 -4.66
CA SER A 375 -45.28 -27.32 -3.72
C SER A 375 -45.39 -27.91 -2.32
N VAL A 376 -46.61 -28.17 -1.84
CA VAL A 376 -46.88 -28.79 -0.54
C VAL A 376 -46.37 -30.22 -0.50
N VAL A 377 -46.61 -31.03 -1.54
CA VAL A 377 -46.10 -32.41 -1.63
C VAL A 377 -44.57 -32.42 -1.65
N VAL A 378 -43.94 -31.61 -2.52
CA VAL A 378 -42.48 -31.53 -2.63
C VAL A 378 -41.85 -31.07 -1.32
N SER A 379 -42.39 -30.00 -0.72
CA SER A 379 -41.87 -29.45 0.54
C SER A 379 -42.05 -30.41 1.71
N PHE A 380 -43.16 -31.16 1.75
CA PHE A 380 -43.40 -32.20 2.76
C PHE A 380 -42.41 -33.35 2.63
N VAL A 381 -42.21 -33.87 1.41
CA VAL A 381 -41.22 -34.93 1.12
C VAL A 381 -39.82 -34.46 1.51
N LEU A 382 -39.38 -33.28 1.07
CA LEU A 382 -38.07 -32.73 1.43
C LEU A 382 -37.90 -32.54 2.94
N SER A 383 -38.96 -32.18 3.66
CA SER A 383 -38.93 -32.04 5.12
C SER A 383 -38.82 -33.40 5.82
N LEU A 384 -39.57 -34.41 5.34
CA LEU A 384 -39.54 -35.76 5.89
C LEU A 384 -38.16 -36.41 5.70
N TYR A 385 -37.53 -36.18 4.56
CA TYR A 385 -36.19 -36.69 4.25
C TYR A 385 -35.04 -35.78 4.73
N ALA A 386 -35.33 -34.68 5.45
CA ALA A 386 -34.30 -33.77 5.99
C ALA A 386 -33.21 -34.45 6.85
N PRO A 387 -33.55 -35.42 7.73
CA PRO A 387 -32.52 -36.16 8.47
C PRO A 387 -31.59 -36.96 7.57
N LEU A 388 -32.04 -37.35 6.38
CA LEU A 388 -31.28 -38.18 5.44
C LEU A 388 -30.42 -37.34 4.49
N TRP A 389 -31.00 -36.31 3.86
CA TRP A 389 -30.24 -35.52 2.88
C TRP A 389 -29.23 -34.57 3.54
N SER A 390 -29.48 -34.07 4.75
CA SER A 390 -28.56 -33.13 5.43
C SER A 390 -27.16 -33.70 5.68
N PRO A 391 -26.99 -34.92 6.25
CA PRO A 391 -25.66 -35.52 6.42
C PRO A 391 -25.02 -35.87 5.08
N ILE A 392 -25.80 -36.31 4.08
CA ILE A 392 -25.29 -36.61 2.73
C ILE A 392 -24.69 -35.35 2.11
N LEU A 393 -25.40 -34.22 2.12
CA LEU A 393 -24.88 -32.96 1.62
C LEU A 393 -23.65 -32.50 2.41
N SER A 394 -23.64 -32.69 3.73
CA SER A 394 -22.49 -32.31 4.56
C SER A 394 -21.24 -33.13 4.22
N ILE A 395 -21.41 -34.43 3.94
CA ILE A 395 -20.33 -35.32 3.46
C ILE A 395 -19.86 -34.88 2.08
N ILE A 396 -20.78 -34.57 1.15
CA ILE A 396 -20.44 -34.05 -0.18
C ILE A 396 -19.62 -32.76 -0.05
N GLN A 397 -20.04 -31.84 0.82
CA GLN A 397 -19.31 -30.61 1.09
C GLN A 397 -17.93 -30.88 1.70
N TRP A 398 -17.82 -31.84 2.62
CA TRP A 398 -16.54 -32.24 3.19
C TRP A 398 -15.60 -32.86 2.16
N LEU A 399 -16.10 -33.72 1.27
CA LEU A 399 -15.36 -34.26 0.14
C LEU A 399 -14.93 -33.15 -0.82
N TRP A 400 -15.81 -32.19 -1.11
CA TRP A 400 -15.49 -31.00 -1.90
C TRP A 400 -14.39 -30.17 -1.25
N SER A 401 -14.44 -29.96 0.07
CA SER A 401 -13.41 -29.24 0.82
C SER A 401 -12.04 -29.91 0.75
N ILE A 402 -11.99 -31.24 0.70
CA ILE A 402 -10.74 -32.00 0.61
C ILE A 402 -10.21 -32.06 -0.83
N LEU A 403 -11.10 -32.16 -1.82
CA LEU A 403 -10.72 -32.43 -3.20
C LEU A 403 -10.54 -31.16 -4.03
N ILE A 404 -11.41 -30.16 -3.85
CA ILE A 404 -11.56 -29.04 -4.78
C ILE A 404 -11.21 -27.70 -4.12
N TYR A 405 -11.87 -27.35 -3.02
CA TYR A 405 -11.70 -26.02 -2.41
C TYR A 405 -11.97 -26.05 -0.91
N ASP A 406 -10.94 -25.79 -0.10
CA ASP A 406 -11.05 -25.84 1.36
C ASP A 406 -11.76 -24.60 1.91
N PHE A 407 -13.03 -24.76 2.30
CA PHE A 407 -13.82 -23.73 2.96
C PHE A 407 -13.42 -23.51 4.43
N ASP A 408 -12.78 -24.48 5.06
CA ASP A 408 -12.40 -24.48 6.47
C ASP A 408 -10.88 -24.23 6.62
N TYR A 409 -10.33 -23.28 5.83
CA TYR A 409 -8.90 -22.98 5.70
C TYR A 409 -8.44 -21.82 6.61
N SER A 410 -7.25 -21.93 7.21
CA SER A 410 -6.61 -20.87 8.02
C SER A 410 -5.43 -20.22 7.29
N TYR A 411 -5.46 -18.89 7.13
CA TYR A 411 -4.34 -17.97 6.79
C TYR A 411 -3.52 -18.17 5.48
N HIS A 412 -3.11 -17.05 4.87
CA HIS A 412 -2.66 -16.82 3.47
C HIS A 412 -1.44 -17.59 2.89
N LEU A 413 -0.89 -18.61 3.56
CA LEU A 413 0.36 -19.26 3.14
C LEU A 413 0.21 -20.32 2.04
N TYR A 414 -0.99 -20.88 1.82
CA TYR A 414 -1.25 -21.91 0.82
C TYR A 414 -2.49 -21.60 -0.04
N PRO A 415 -2.49 -22.04 -1.31
CA PRO A 415 -3.67 -21.90 -2.16
C PRO A 415 -4.80 -22.79 -1.63
N ARG A 416 -6.02 -22.24 -1.59
CA ARG A 416 -7.22 -22.94 -1.10
C ARG A 416 -7.70 -24.08 -2.01
N THR A 417 -7.19 -24.15 -3.23
CA THR A 417 -7.65 -25.07 -4.29
C THR A 417 -6.89 -26.39 -4.29
N LEU A 418 -7.60 -27.50 -4.44
CA LEU A 418 -7.05 -28.85 -4.55
C LEU A 418 -6.09 -29.24 -3.41
N PRO A 419 -6.48 -29.11 -2.12
CA PRO A 419 -5.54 -29.27 -1.01
C PRO A 419 -4.95 -30.68 -0.94
N LEU A 420 -5.75 -31.73 -1.21
CA LEU A 420 -5.23 -33.10 -1.27
C LEU A 420 -4.22 -33.28 -2.42
N PHE A 421 -4.54 -32.77 -3.61
CA PHE A 421 -3.62 -32.83 -4.75
C PHE A 421 -2.33 -32.06 -4.48
N GLN A 422 -2.39 -30.92 -3.80
CA GLN A 422 -1.18 -30.16 -3.45
C GLN A 422 -0.24 -30.97 -2.55
N VAL A 423 -0.76 -31.71 -1.58
CA VAL A 423 0.07 -32.58 -0.73
C VAL A 423 0.77 -33.64 -1.59
N PHE A 424 0.02 -34.32 -2.47
CA PHE A 424 0.59 -35.31 -3.38
C PHE A 424 1.55 -34.69 -4.41
N PHE A 425 1.26 -33.50 -4.93
CA PHE A 425 2.08 -32.79 -5.90
C PHE A 425 3.39 -32.32 -5.26
N LYS A 426 3.34 -31.73 -4.07
CA LYS A 426 4.53 -31.29 -3.35
C LYS A 426 5.40 -32.48 -2.95
N PHE A 427 4.82 -33.52 -2.38
CA PHE A 427 5.58 -34.70 -1.98
C PHE A 427 6.11 -35.48 -3.21
N GLY A 428 5.24 -35.72 -4.19
CA GLY A 428 5.54 -36.52 -5.36
C GLY A 428 6.42 -35.81 -6.37
N ILE A 429 6.03 -34.62 -6.85
CA ILE A 429 6.74 -33.92 -7.93
C ILE A 429 7.88 -33.05 -7.39
N LEU A 430 7.64 -32.24 -6.36
CA LEU A 430 8.70 -31.39 -5.79
C LEU A 430 9.65 -32.18 -4.87
N GLY A 431 9.19 -33.24 -4.23
CA GLY A 431 10.06 -34.14 -3.47
C GLY A 431 10.75 -35.14 -4.38
N ILE A 432 10.05 -36.23 -4.70
CA ILE A 432 10.62 -37.39 -5.42
C ILE A 432 10.98 -37.04 -6.87
N GLY A 433 10.09 -36.32 -7.56
CA GLY A 433 10.26 -35.93 -8.96
C GLY A 433 11.44 -34.99 -9.16
N GLN A 434 11.68 -34.04 -8.24
CA GLN A 434 12.83 -33.15 -8.31
C GLN A 434 14.14 -33.93 -8.16
N ILE A 435 14.19 -34.89 -7.23
CA ILE A 435 15.37 -35.76 -7.06
C ILE A 435 15.63 -36.58 -8.34
N ALA A 436 14.59 -37.18 -8.92
CA ALA A 436 14.69 -37.95 -10.16
C ALA A 436 15.08 -37.07 -11.36
N ALA A 437 14.49 -35.88 -11.49
CA ALA A 437 14.78 -34.93 -12.55
C ALA A 437 16.22 -34.41 -12.48
N CYS A 438 16.72 -34.11 -11.27
CA CYS A 438 18.11 -33.74 -11.07
C CYS A 438 19.06 -34.86 -11.54
N LEU A 439 18.78 -36.12 -11.21
CA LEU A 439 19.58 -37.25 -11.66
C LEU A 439 19.55 -37.40 -13.19
N LEU A 440 18.37 -37.27 -13.82
CA LEU A 440 18.25 -37.34 -15.28
C LEU A 440 18.94 -36.17 -15.99
N LEU A 441 18.82 -34.95 -15.46
CA LEU A 441 19.45 -33.75 -16.01
C LEU A 441 20.97 -33.85 -16.03
N VAL A 442 21.59 -34.48 -15.02
CA VAL A 442 23.04 -34.72 -15.01
C VAL A 442 23.49 -35.54 -16.22
N PHE A 443 22.69 -36.51 -16.68
CA PHE A 443 23.00 -37.31 -17.87
C PHE A 443 22.61 -36.63 -19.19
N LEU A 444 21.48 -35.93 -19.23
CA LEU A 444 20.96 -35.31 -20.45
C LEU A 444 21.68 -34.00 -20.81
N HIS A 445 22.16 -33.25 -19.83
CA HIS A 445 22.81 -31.95 -20.06
C HIS A 445 24.02 -32.02 -21.01
N PRO A 446 24.99 -32.96 -20.87
CA PRO A 446 26.09 -33.07 -21.83
C PRO A 446 25.62 -33.45 -23.24
N GLN A 447 24.54 -34.23 -23.37
CA GLN A 447 23.97 -34.60 -24.67
C GLN A 447 23.31 -33.40 -25.37
N PHE A 448 22.57 -32.58 -24.64
CA PHE A 448 21.98 -31.34 -25.16
C PHE A 448 23.04 -30.32 -25.57
N ALA A 449 24.11 -30.18 -24.79
CA ALA A 449 25.23 -29.30 -25.13
C ALA A 449 25.89 -29.71 -26.45
N LEU A 450 26.08 -31.02 -26.67
CA LEU A 450 26.65 -31.56 -27.90
C LEU A 450 25.72 -31.31 -29.10
N LEU A 451 24.42 -31.53 -28.93
CA LEU A 451 23.41 -31.29 -29.99
C LEU A 451 23.31 -29.80 -30.35
N LEU A 452 23.29 -28.90 -29.36
CA LEU A 452 23.30 -27.46 -29.60
C LEU A 452 24.58 -27.01 -30.31
N GLY A 453 25.74 -27.54 -29.91
CA GLY A 453 27.00 -27.31 -30.61
C GLY A 453 26.93 -27.71 -32.09
N ALA A 454 26.41 -28.91 -32.38
CA ALA A 454 26.23 -29.40 -33.74
C ALA A 454 25.28 -28.50 -34.56
N LEU A 455 24.17 -28.06 -33.97
CA LEU A 455 23.21 -27.16 -34.63
C LEU A 455 23.81 -25.78 -34.95
N VAL A 456 24.59 -25.20 -34.02
CA VAL A 456 25.26 -23.91 -34.23
C VAL A 456 26.28 -24.01 -35.36
N VAL A 457 27.11 -25.06 -35.36
CA VAL A 457 28.10 -25.31 -36.42
C VAL A 457 27.41 -25.48 -37.77
N THR A 458 26.32 -26.25 -37.82
CA THR A 458 25.56 -26.48 -39.05
C THR A 458 24.93 -25.19 -39.56
N ARG A 459 24.28 -24.40 -38.70
CA ARG A 459 23.67 -23.12 -39.07
C ARG A 459 24.71 -22.12 -39.56
N HIS A 460 25.85 -22.02 -38.89
CA HIS A 460 26.93 -21.12 -39.30
C HIS A 460 27.46 -21.50 -40.68
N SER A 461 27.71 -22.80 -40.89
CA SER A 461 28.19 -23.33 -42.17
C SER A 461 27.20 -23.07 -43.30
N LEU A 462 25.90 -23.34 -43.08
CA LEU A 462 24.85 -23.06 -44.07
C LEU A 462 24.70 -21.58 -44.37
N ARG A 463 24.79 -20.70 -43.36
CA ARG A 463 24.71 -19.25 -43.58
C ARG A 463 25.91 -18.74 -44.36
N TYR A 464 27.11 -19.23 -44.04
CA TYR A 464 28.32 -18.91 -44.78
C TYR A 464 28.21 -19.32 -46.26
N ILE A 465 27.76 -20.55 -46.52
CA ILE A 465 27.51 -21.04 -47.88
C ILE A 465 26.45 -20.18 -48.59
N TYR A 466 25.35 -19.83 -47.91
CA TYR A 466 24.30 -18.98 -48.47
C TYR A 466 24.81 -17.58 -48.82
N ASP A 467 25.49 -16.90 -47.89
CA ASP A 467 25.99 -15.55 -48.13
C ASP A 467 27.09 -15.54 -49.21
N PHE A 468 27.97 -16.56 -49.23
CA PHE A 468 28.98 -16.74 -50.28
C PHE A 468 28.33 -16.91 -51.66
N THR A 469 27.34 -17.79 -51.77
CA THR A 469 26.62 -18.03 -53.03
C THR A 469 25.80 -16.83 -53.47
N LEU A 470 25.01 -16.21 -52.58
CA LEU A 470 24.21 -15.03 -52.87
C LEU A 470 25.08 -13.86 -53.37
N TYR A 471 26.21 -13.62 -52.71
CA TYR A 471 27.09 -12.50 -53.05
C TYR A 471 27.83 -12.73 -54.39
N HIS A 472 28.47 -13.89 -54.56
CA HIS A 472 29.32 -14.14 -55.75
C HIS A 472 28.53 -14.52 -57.00
N VAL A 473 27.37 -15.15 -56.85
CA VAL A 473 26.55 -15.62 -57.99
C VAL A 473 25.51 -14.58 -58.38
N ILE A 474 24.79 -13.98 -57.41
CA ILE A 474 23.62 -13.14 -57.69
C ILE A 474 23.97 -11.65 -57.60
N LEU A 475 24.31 -11.15 -56.41
CA LEU A 475 24.42 -9.71 -56.17
C LEU A 475 25.55 -9.05 -56.98
N LYS A 476 26.74 -9.68 -57.05
CA LYS A 476 27.89 -9.13 -57.80
C LYS A 476 27.62 -9.00 -59.30
N ARG A 477 26.71 -9.80 -59.87
CA ARG A 477 26.45 -9.82 -61.32
C ARG A 477 25.15 -9.12 -61.74
N LEU A 478 24.15 -8.96 -60.85
CA LEU A 478 22.78 -8.61 -61.25
C LEU A 478 22.16 -7.35 -60.58
N ALA A 479 22.75 -6.75 -59.55
CA ALA A 479 22.07 -5.69 -58.79
C ALA A 479 22.03 -4.32 -59.52
N ARG A 480 20.85 -3.68 -59.58
CA ARG A 480 20.61 -2.28 -60.01
C ARG A 480 19.63 -1.57 -59.06
N VAL A 481 19.67 -0.24 -59.03
CA VAL A 481 18.79 0.61 -58.19
C VAL A 481 17.36 0.65 -58.77
N PRO A 482 16.31 0.33 -57.98
CA PRO A 482 14.92 0.30 -58.47
C PRO A 482 14.26 1.68 -58.50
N ALA A 483 13.37 1.89 -59.49
CA ALA A 483 12.65 3.14 -59.68
C ALA A 483 11.32 3.25 -58.89
N VAL A 484 10.77 2.11 -58.43
CA VAL A 484 9.50 2.01 -57.71
C VAL A 484 9.65 1.06 -56.53
N ASP A 485 8.90 1.33 -55.46
CA ASP A 485 8.90 0.53 -54.24
C ASP A 485 8.34 -0.87 -54.51
N ASN A 486 9.16 -1.88 -54.26
CA ASN A 486 8.78 -3.29 -54.32
C ASN A 486 8.99 -3.92 -52.93
N PHE A 487 8.46 -5.14 -52.73
CA PHE A 487 8.65 -5.89 -51.49
C PHE A 487 10.14 -6.04 -51.09
N LEU A 488 11.06 -6.05 -52.05
CA LEU A 488 12.51 -6.12 -51.79
C LEU A 488 13.16 -4.79 -51.38
N ALA A 489 12.60 -3.63 -51.74
CA ALA A 489 13.16 -2.31 -51.43
C ALA A 489 12.11 -1.20 -51.52
N ARG A 490 12.06 -0.30 -50.53
CA ARG A 490 11.09 0.81 -50.40
C ARG A 490 11.79 2.17 -50.34
N ARG A 491 11.32 3.17 -51.08
CA ARG A 491 11.73 4.59 -50.99
C ARG A 491 11.12 5.20 -49.74
N THR A 492 11.96 5.89 -49.01
CA THR A 492 11.60 6.60 -47.78
C THR A 492 11.46 8.12 -47.98
N ALA A 493 11.56 8.65 -49.21
CA ALA A 493 11.37 10.07 -49.51
C ALA A 493 10.96 10.38 -50.99
N GLY A 494 10.04 11.37 -51.18
CA GLY A 494 9.61 11.95 -52.48
C GLY A 494 8.29 12.76 -52.40
N PRO A 495 8.00 13.69 -53.34
CA PRO A 495 6.82 14.57 -53.32
C PRO A 495 5.49 13.85 -53.63
N GLY A 496 4.41 14.21 -52.93
CA GLY A 496 3.03 13.70 -53.17
C GLY A 496 2.49 12.67 -52.16
N LEU A 497 3.05 12.58 -50.95
CA LEU A 497 2.86 11.45 -50.03
C LEU A 497 2.17 11.75 -48.67
N ARG A 498 1.60 12.95 -48.42
CA ARG A 498 0.89 13.26 -47.16
C ARG A 498 -0.56 13.71 -47.39
N GLY A 499 -1.50 13.06 -46.69
CA GLY A 499 -2.94 13.32 -46.73
C GLY A 499 -3.53 13.63 -45.34
N ASP A 500 -2.74 14.27 -44.47
CA ASP A 500 -3.16 14.60 -43.10
C ASP A 500 -3.69 16.04 -43.04
N TRP A 501 -4.91 16.21 -42.52
CA TRP A 501 -5.54 17.52 -42.31
C TRP A 501 -5.18 18.03 -40.90
N PHE A 502 -4.90 19.33 -40.77
CA PHE A 502 -4.52 19.98 -39.50
C PHE A 502 -5.51 21.09 -39.12
N PHE A 503 -5.76 21.28 -37.83
CA PHE A 503 -6.54 22.40 -37.30
C PHE A 503 -5.63 23.52 -36.83
N GLN A 504 -5.94 24.78 -37.16
CA GLN A 504 -5.16 25.93 -36.70
C GLN A 504 -5.83 26.58 -35.48
N ILE A 505 -5.07 26.82 -34.40
CA ILE A 505 -5.55 27.49 -33.18
C ILE A 505 -4.92 28.88 -33.02
N GLU A 506 -5.70 29.84 -32.51
CA GLU A 506 -5.19 31.18 -32.17
C GLU A 506 -4.32 31.16 -30.90
N THR A 507 -3.37 32.10 -30.82
CA THR A 507 -2.43 32.22 -29.69
C THR A 507 -3.16 32.40 -28.36
N ASP A 508 -4.17 33.28 -28.31
CA ASP A 508 -4.87 33.60 -27.06
C ASP A 508 -5.61 32.38 -26.49
N ILE A 509 -6.28 31.60 -27.36
CA ILE A 509 -7.01 30.38 -26.97
C ILE A 509 -6.03 29.32 -26.47
N ALA A 510 -4.86 29.19 -27.12
CA ALA A 510 -3.82 28.26 -26.67
C ALA A 510 -3.29 28.64 -25.27
N LEU A 511 -3.11 29.94 -24.98
CA LEU A 511 -2.68 30.41 -23.66
C LEU A 511 -3.75 30.21 -22.58
N ILE A 512 -5.03 30.39 -22.90
CA ILE A 512 -6.14 30.08 -21.97
C ILE A 512 -6.17 28.58 -21.64
N ALA A 513 -5.99 27.72 -22.65
CA ALA A 513 -5.90 26.27 -22.44
C ALA A 513 -4.70 25.89 -21.55
N LEU A 514 -3.56 26.57 -21.73
CA LEU A 514 -2.39 26.40 -20.87
C LEU A 514 -2.69 26.83 -19.43
N GLN A 515 -3.35 27.96 -19.22
CA GLN A 515 -3.72 28.45 -17.88
C GLN A 515 -4.65 27.47 -17.16
N LEU A 516 -5.69 26.98 -17.83
CA LEU A 516 -6.61 25.98 -17.25
C LEU A 516 -5.89 24.67 -16.89
N TYR A 517 -4.90 24.28 -17.70
CA TYR A 517 -4.08 23.12 -17.43
C TYR A 517 -3.17 23.34 -16.20
N LEU A 518 -2.57 24.52 -16.05
CA LEU A 518 -1.78 24.88 -14.86
C LEU A 518 -2.62 24.87 -13.59
N GLU A 519 -3.83 25.42 -13.61
CA GLU A 519 -4.78 25.34 -12.48
C GLU A 519 -5.09 23.89 -12.10
N SER A 520 -5.24 23.00 -13.08
CA SER A 520 -5.46 21.58 -12.82
C SER A 520 -4.27 20.92 -12.11
N ILE A 521 -3.04 21.35 -12.41
CA ILE A 521 -1.83 20.89 -11.73
C ILE A 521 -1.81 21.38 -10.28
N GLU A 522 -2.08 22.66 -10.04
CA GLU A 522 -2.12 23.23 -8.69
C GLU A 522 -3.13 22.51 -7.79
N VAL A 523 -4.31 22.18 -8.31
CA VAL A 523 -5.31 21.40 -7.55
C VAL A 523 -4.78 20.03 -7.15
N ASN A 524 -4.03 19.36 -8.04
CA ASN A 524 -3.47 18.04 -7.75
C ASN A 524 -2.31 18.12 -6.74
N GLU A 525 -1.46 19.14 -6.84
CA GLU A 525 -0.39 19.39 -5.85
C GLU A 525 -0.98 19.78 -4.48
N TYR A 526 -2.02 20.61 -4.46
CA TYR A 526 -2.75 20.95 -3.25
C TYR A 526 -3.32 19.69 -2.58
N ARG A 527 -3.92 18.78 -3.36
CA ARG A 527 -4.40 17.48 -2.89
C ARG A 527 -3.30 16.69 -2.22
N ALA A 528 -2.19 16.45 -2.93
CA ALA A 528 -1.07 15.65 -2.42
C ALA A 528 -0.51 16.22 -1.11
N ARG A 529 -0.35 17.55 -1.05
CA ARG A 529 0.15 18.25 0.14
C ARG A 529 -0.79 18.11 1.36
N VAL A 530 -2.09 18.34 1.17
CA VAL A 530 -3.06 18.19 2.28
C VAL A 530 -3.13 16.74 2.73
N GLN A 531 -3.10 15.78 1.81
CA GLN A 531 -3.05 14.35 2.14
C GLN A 531 -1.81 14.00 2.97
N LYS A 532 -0.62 14.48 2.57
CA LYS A 532 0.63 14.29 3.32
C LYS A 532 0.51 14.83 4.75
N LYS A 533 -0.03 16.05 4.91
CA LYS A 533 -0.23 16.68 6.22
C LYS A 533 -1.25 15.95 7.11
N VAL A 534 -2.31 15.40 6.52
CA VAL A 534 -3.29 14.57 7.26
C VAL A 534 -2.63 13.28 7.73
N MET A 535 -1.86 12.60 6.86
CA MET A 535 -1.18 11.34 7.19
C MET A 535 -0.06 11.52 8.22
N GLU A 536 0.58 12.68 8.27
CA GLU A 536 1.60 13.02 9.27
C GLU A 536 1.09 12.79 10.71
N SER A 537 -0.19 13.06 10.98
CA SER A 537 -0.80 12.82 12.30
C SER A 537 -0.77 11.34 12.71
N SER A 538 -1.04 10.44 11.77
CA SER A 538 -1.01 8.99 11.99
C SER A 538 0.43 8.49 12.14
N GLN A 539 1.37 9.06 11.39
CA GLN A 539 2.80 8.76 11.54
C GLN A 539 3.31 9.20 12.92
N ARG A 540 2.98 10.41 13.36
CA ARG A 540 3.33 10.90 14.71
C ARG A 540 2.73 10.03 15.80
N PHE A 541 1.48 9.58 15.65
CA PHE A 541 0.86 8.64 16.58
C PHE A 541 1.59 7.29 16.62
N THR A 542 1.99 6.77 15.46
CA THR A 542 2.74 5.51 15.35
C THR A 542 4.14 5.64 15.96
N ILE A 543 4.80 6.79 15.80
CA ILE A 543 6.08 7.08 16.45
C ILE A 543 5.89 7.10 17.97
N LEU A 544 4.88 7.81 18.48
CA LEU A 544 4.56 7.84 19.91
C LEU A 544 4.20 6.46 20.47
N GLU A 545 3.46 5.65 19.69
CA GLU A 545 3.13 4.26 20.01
C GLU A 545 4.40 3.43 20.22
N LYS A 546 5.33 3.50 19.27
CA LYS A 546 6.63 2.83 19.37
C LYS A 546 7.44 3.36 20.55
N GLU A 547 7.52 4.67 20.73
CA GLU A 547 8.31 5.29 21.80
C GLU A 547 7.83 4.89 23.19
N ILE A 548 6.52 4.83 23.42
CA ILE A 548 5.95 4.50 24.74
C ILE A 548 5.96 2.99 24.98
N PHE A 549 5.42 2.18 24.05
CA PHE A 549 5.12 0.76 24.34
C PHE A 549 6.27 -0.19 24.05
N GLU A 550 7.07 0.08 23.00
CA GLU A 550 8.25 -0.73 22.68
C GLU A 550 9.33 -0.64 23.77
N THR A 551 9.29 0.40 24.60
CA THR A 551 10.14 0.55 25.79
C THR A 551 9.84 -0.50 26.86
N PHE A 552 8.63 -1.05 26.89
CA PHE A 552 8.20 -2.09 27.83
C PHE A 552 8.09 -3.48 27.19
N GLY A 553 8.54 -3.64 25.93
CA GLY A 553 8.34 -4.88 25.17
C GLY A 553 6.87 -5.16 24.85
N LEU A 554 6.01 -4.13 24.94
CA LEU A 554 4.58 -4.22 24.67
C LEU A 554 4.31 -3.68 23.26
N SER A 555 3.41 -4.34 22.52
CA SER A 555 2.85 -3.80 21.29
C SER A 555 1.48 -3.22 21.60
N PHE A 556 1.20 -2.00 21.13
CA PHE A 556 -0.13 -1.45 21.22
C PHE A 556 -1.07 -2.25 20.30
N SER A 557 -2.22 -2.68 20.83
CA SER A 557 -3.18 -3.44 20.04
C SER A 557 -3.66 -2.57 18.87
N SER A 558 -3.60 -3.13 17.65
CA SER A 558 -4.14 -2.50 16.44
C SER A 558 -5.64 -2.18 16.56
N GLU A 559 -6.35 -2.85 17.47
CA GLU A 559 -7.76 -2.64 17.72
C GLU A 559 -8.06 -1.58 18.79
N HIS A 560 -7.06 -0.90 19.35
CA HIS A 560 -7.33 0.10 20.39
C HIS A 560 -8.14 1.29 19.84
N GLN A 561 -9.11 1.77 20.63
CA GLN A 561 -10.08 2.79 20.21
C GLN A 561 -9.40 4.08 19.74
N SER A 562 -8.38 4.58 20.44
CA SER A 562 -7.67 5.82 20.09
C SER A 562 -7.02 5.78 18.70
N LYS A 563 -6.47 4.64 18.27
CA LYS A 563 -5.88 4.48 16.94
C LYS A 563 -6.97 4.47 15.86
N ARG A 564 -8.05 3.74 16.12
CA ARG A 564 -9.25 3.74 15.27
C ARG A 564 -9.88 5.13 15.15
N ASP A 565 -9.88 5.92 16.22
CA ASP A 565 -10.41 7.29 16.22
C ASP A 565 -9.56 8.23 15.35
N VAL A 566 -8.22 8.14 15.44
CA VAL A 566 -7.31 8.93 14.58
C VAL A 566 -7.44 8.52 13.11
N GLU A 567 -7.45 7.22 12.82
CA GLU A 567 -7.59 6.70 11.45
C GLU A 567 -8.94 7.03 10.85
N SER A 568 -10.03 6.84 11.59
CA SER A 568 -11.39 7.20 11.13
C SER A 568 -11.51 8.70 10.89
N ARG A 569 -10.94 9.54 11.75
CA ARG A 569 -10.96 10.99 11.54
C ARG A 569 -10.14 11.42 10.32
N ASN A 570 -8.99 10.80 10.08
CA ASN A 570 -8.21 11.03 8.87
C ASN A 570 -9.00 10.64 7.62
N LEU A 571 -9.69 9.50 7.64
CA LEU A 571 -10.56 9.08 6.53
C LEU A 571 -11.71 10.07 6.27
N GLU A 572 -12.35 10.60 7.33
CA GLU A 572 -13.38 11.63 7.20
C GLU A 572 -12.84 12.91 6.55
N ILE A 573 -11.67 13.38 6.97
CA ILE A 573 -11.04 14.59 6.43
C ILE A 573 -10.63 14.38 4.97
N LEU A 574 -10.05 13.21 4.65
CA LEU A 574 -9.69 12.85 3.27
C LEU A 574 -10.92 12.82 2.37
N LYS A 575 -12.03 12.25 2.85
CA LYS A 575 -13.29 12.24 2.09
C LYS A 575 -13.80 13.66 1.82
N LEU A 576 -13.79 14.52 2.84
CA LEU A 576 -14.19 15.93 2.70
C LEU A 576 -13.29 16.70 1.72
N LEU A 577 -11.99 16.39 1.70
CA LEU A 577 -11.04 16.94 0.75
C LEU A 577 -11.38 16.51 -0.68
N GLU A 578 -11.63 15.21 -0.92
CA GLU A 578 -12.03 14.70 -2.23
C GLU A 578 -13.34 15.34 -2.72
N ASP A 579 -14.36 15.41 -1.87
CA ASP A 579 -15.65 16.02 -2.22
C ASP A 579 -15.46 17.49 -2.68
N LYS A 580 -14.62 18.26 -1.96
CA LYS A 580 -14.30 19.65 -2.33
C LYS A 580 -13.49 19.77 -3.63
N ILE A 581 -12.54 18.86 -3.85
CA ILE A 581 -11.74 18.83 -5.07
C ILE A 581 -12.61 18.47 -6.26
N ASP A 582 -13.49 17.49 -6.12
CA ASP A 582 -14.40 17.06 -7.18
C ASP A 582 -15.39 18.16 -7.54
N ASP A 583 -15.92 18.88 -6.56
CA ASP A 583 -16.78 20.04 -6.80
C ASP A 583 -16.02 21.17 -7.53
N TYR A 584 -14.75 21.40 -7.20
CA TYR A 584 -13.92 22.38 -7.89
C TYR A 584 -13.55 21.92 -9.31
N LYS A 585 -13.18 20.65 -9.50
CA LYS A 585 -12.90 20.05 -10.81
C LYS A 585 -14.12 20.06 -11.71
N LYS A 586 -15.34 19.87 -11.18
CA LYS A 586 -16.59 20.03 -11.95
C LYS A 586 -16.74 21.47 -12.47
N LYS A 587 -16.42 22.50 -11.66
CA LYS A 587 -16.44 23.91 -12.11
C LYS A 587 -15.42 24.18 -13.22
N ILE A 588 -14.20 23.64 -13.09
CA ILE A 588 -13.19 23.71 -14.16
C ILE A 588 -13.66 22.94 -15.41
N ALA A 589 -14.22 21.74 -15.23
CA ALA A 589 -14.66 20.87 -16.31
C ALA A 589 -15.80 21.48 -17.14
N ILE A 590 -16.77 22.15 -16.50
CA ILE A 590 -17.83 22.92 -17.16
C ILE A 590 -17.24 24.00 -18.09
N THR A 591 -16.08 24.55 -17.74
CA THR A 591 -15.35 25.55 -18.53
C THR A 591 -14.52 24.92 -19.67
N SER A 592 -14.16 23.64 -19.57
CA SER A 592 -13.15 23.00 -20.44
C SER A 592 -13.64 21.95 -21.44
N ASN A 593 -14.93 21.57 -21.46
CA ASN A 593 -15.52 20.46 -22.25
C ASN A 593 -14.55 19.81 -23.29
N ASN A 594 -13.68 18.92 -22.79
CA ASN A 594 -12.37 18.58 -23.37
C ASN A 594 -12.45 17.56 -24.51
N ASN A 595 -13.02 17.97 -25.64
CA ASN A 595 -12.82 17.27 -26.91
C ASN A 595 -12.09 18.20 -27.87
N TYR A 596 -10.81 18.49 -27.58
CA TYR A 596 -9.96 19.16 -28.56
C TYR A 596 -9.88 18.29 -29.83
N PRO A 597 -10.03 18.88 -31.03
CA PRO A 597 -9.79 18.14 -32.26
C PRO A 597 -8.35 17.64 -32.31
N ARG A 598 -8.13 16.49 -32.93
CA ARG A 598 -6.78 15.93 -33.13
C ARG A 598 -6.01 16.74 -34.16
N ASN A 599 -4.69 16.80 -34.04
CA ASN A 599 -3.78 17.47 -34.98
C ASN A 599 -3.95 19.00 -35.04
N ILE A 600 -3.97 19.66 -33.87
CA ILE A 600 -3.92 21.12 -33.75
C ILE A 600 -2.49 21.61 -33.96
N LYS A 601 -2.31 22.67 -34.74
CA LYS A 601 -1.03 23.32 -35.02
C LYS A 601 -1.16 24.85 -35.06
N GLN A 602 -0.02 25.53 -35.10
CA GLN A 602 0.09 26.97 -35.31
C GLN A 602 1.08 27.28 -36.45
N THR A 603 0.95 28.45 -37.06
CA THR A 603 1.97 29.02 -37.95
C THR A 603 3.27 29.26 -37.19
N ALA A 604 4.42 29.23 -37.86
CA ALA A 604 5.72 29.40 -37.22
C ALA A 604 5.82 30.69 -36.38
N GLN A 605 5.25 31.80 -36.86
CA GLN A 605 5.22 33.08 -36.14
C GLN A 605 4.37 33.00 -34.87
N ALA A 606 3.12 32.54 -35.00
CA ALA A 606 2.21 32.39 -33.85
C ALA A 606 2.75 31.40 -32.81
N LEU A 607 3.35 30.29 -33.25
CA LEU A 607 3.93 29.28 -32.35
C LEU A 607 5.09 29.85 -31.53
N ALA A 608 5.97 30.63 -32.16
CA ALA A 608 7.08 31.28 -31.46
C ALA A 608 6.57 32.22 -30.35
N ILE A 609 5.56 33.04 -30.67
CA ILE A 609 4.92 33.95 -29.71
C ILE A 609 4.26 33.14 -28.57
N THR A 610 3.44 32.14 -28.90
CA THR A 610 2.74 31.30 -27.91
C THR A 610 3.70 30.59 -26.96
N ILE A 611 4.84 30.10 -27.45
CA ILE A 611 5.85 29.45 -26.61
C ILE A 611 6.55 30.46 -25.71
N GLU A 612 6.91 31.64 -26.21
CA GLU A 612 7.60 32.67 -25.42
C GLU A 612 6.69 33.24 -24.32
N THR A 613 5.44 33.58 -24.66
CA THR A 613 4.46 34.07 -23.69
C THR A 613 4.05 32.97 -22.72
N GLY A 614 3.85 31.74 -23.21
CA GLY A 614 3.56 30.58 -22.39
C GLY A 614 4.68 30.28 -21.39
N SER A 615 5.95 30.42 -21.78
CA SER A 615 7.06 30.17 -20.85
C SER A 615 7.11 31.17 -19.70
N LYS A 616 6.74 32.43 -19.93
CA LYS A 616 6.66 33.45 -18.87
C LYS A 616 5.53 33.13 -17.88
N ILE A 617 4.36 32.71 -18.39
CA ILE A 617 3.22 32.30 -17.55
C ILE A 617 3.58 31.07 -16.71
N VAL A 618 4.20 30.06 -17.33
CA VAL A 618 4.62 28.83 -16.64
C VAL A 618 5.68 29.13 -15.57
N GLU A 619 6.66 29.97 -15.89
CA GLU A 619 7.69 30.39 -14.93
C GLU A 619 7.07 31.08 -13.71
N GLU A 620 6.25 32.11 -13.94
CA GLU A 620 5.61 32.86 -12.85
C GLU A 620 4.71 31.96 -11.98
N PHE A 621 3.93 31.10 -12.63
CA PHE A 621 3.02 30.17 -11.95
C PHE A 621 3.75 29.16 -11.06
N TYR A 622 4.78 28.49 -11.60
CA TYR A 622 5.54 27.50 -10.83
C TYR A 622 6.31 28.15 -9.69
N GLN A 623 6.91 29.32 -9.90
CA GLN A 623 7.63 30.03 -8.84
C GLN A 623 6.71 30.47 -7.69
N GLN A 624 5.53 31.02 -8.01
CA GLN A 624 4.62 31.57 -7.01
C GLN A 624 3.80 30.48 -6.30
N ASN A 625 3.28 29.49 -7.03
CA ASN A 625 2.23 28.59 -6.52
C ASN A 625 2.74 27.19 -6.14
N ILE A 626 3.78 26.68 -6.81
CA ILE A 626 4.26 25.30 -6.64
C ILE A 626 5.59 25.28 -5.86
N PHE A 627 6.64 25.90 -6.42
CA PHE A 627 7.99 25.89 -5.85
C PHE A 627 8.11 26.68 -4.56
N TYR A 628 7.21 27.64 -4.30
CA TYR A 628 7.13 28.34 -3.01
C TYR A 628 7.00 27.39 -1.81
N TYR A 629 6.40 26.20 -2.01
CA TYR A 629 6.18 25.21 -0.95
C TYR A 629 7.13 24.01 -1.02
N MET A 630 8.08 24.00 -1.95
CA MET A 630 9.02 22.89 -2.15
C MET A 630 10.41 23.23 -1.62
N SER A 631 11.14 22.21 -1.17
CA SER A 631 12.56 22.34 -0.82
C SER A 631 13.44 22.38 -2.08
N GLN A 632 14.68 22.87 -1.92
CA GLN A 632 15.65 22.92 -3.02
C GLN A 632 15.95 21.53 -3.61
N GLU A 633 15.89 20.47 -2.81
CA GLU A 633 16.11 19.10 -3.28
C GLU A 633 14.91 18.59 -4.11
N GLU A 634 13.69 18.83 -3.65
CA GLU A 634 12.46 18.47 -4.37
C GLU A 634 12.37 19.17 -5.73
N ILE A 635 12.85 20.42 -5.83
CA ILE A 635 12.91 21.16 -7.10
C ILE A 635 13.87 20.47 -8.08
N LYS A 636 15.04 19.99 -7.62
CA LYS A 636 15.98 19.24 -8.47
C LYS A 636 15.40 17.92 -8.94
N GLU A 637 14.73 17.20 -8.04
CA GLU A 637 14.02 15.96 -8.39
C GLU A 637 12.90 16.19 -9.41
N PHE A 638 12.17 17.30 -9.29
CA PHE A 638 11.13 17.68 -10.25
C PHE A 638 11.71 17.83 -11.67
N TRP A 639 12.78 18.61 -11.83
CA TRP A 639 13.42 18.82 -13.14
C TRP A 639 14.00 17.51 -13.71
N ALA A 640 14.63 16.70 -12.86
CA ALA A 640 15.13 15.37 -13.23
C ALA A 640 13.99 14.44 -13.70
N GLY A 641 12.85 14.44 -13.01
CA GLY A 641 11.67 13.66 -13.37
C GLY A 641 11.06 14.06 -14.72
N LYS A 642 11.17 15.34 -15.09
CA LYS A 642 10.73 15.86 -16.41
C LYS A 642 11.76 15.71 -17.52
N LYS A 643 12.96 15.21 -17.21
CA LYS A 643 14.11 15.09 -18.13
C LYS A 643 14.50 16.43 -18.77
N LEU A 644 14.43 17.51 -17.98
CA LEU A 644 14.75 18.87 -18.39
C LEU A 644 15.89 19.42 -17.51
N ALA A 645 16.64 20.38 -18.03
CA ALA A 645 17.61 21.11 -17.22
C ALA A 645 16.88 22.04 -16.23
N GLU A 646 17.50 22.30 -15.07
CA GLU A 646 16.96 23.25 -14.09
C GLU A 646 16.74 24.63 -14.74
N GLY A 647 15.51 25.13 -14.69
CA GLY A 647 15.14 26.42 -15.29
C GLY A 647 14.79 26.39 -16.79
N ASP A 648 14.67 25.21 -17.41
CA ASP A 648 14.21 25.10 -18.81
C ASP A 648 12.69 25.25 -18.92
N TRP A 649 12.20 26.48 -18.70
CA TRP A 649 10.78 26.83 -18.78
C TRP A 649 10.20 26.66 -20.19
N VAL A 650 11.02 26.85 -21.23
CA VAL A 650 10.62 26.67 -22.62
C VAL A 650 10.37 25.20 -22.92
N GLY A 651 11.27 24.31 -22.48
CA GLY A 651 11.10 22.86 -22.57
C GLY A 651 9.87 22.38 -21.81
N LEU A 652 9.64 22.91 -20.60
CA LEU A 652 8.48 22.56 -19.79
C LEU A 652 7.16 22.99 -20.44
N THR A 653 7.11 24.22 -20.96
CA THR A 653 5.95 24.75 -21.70
C THR A 653 5.62 23.91 -22.92
N ARG A 654 6.64 23.47 -23.68
CA ARG A 654 6.46 22.55 -24.82
C ARG A 654 5.89 21.20 -24.41
N GLN A 655 6.35 20.63 -23.29
CA GLN A 655 5.79 19.38 -22.76
C GLN A 655 4.33 19.54 -22.35
N HIS A 656 3.96 20.66 -21.72
CA HIS A 656 2.58 20.95 -21.35
C HIS A 656 1.67 21.09 -22.57
N PHE A 657 2.08 21.85 -23.59
CA PHE A 657 1.29 21.96 -24.82
C PHE A 657 1.09 20.62 -25.54
N ASN A 658 2.11 19.76 -25.59
CA ASN A 658 1.98 18.41 -26.16
C ASN A 658 1.05 17.51 -25.32
N THR A 659 0.93 17.77 -24.01
CA THR A 659 0.02 17.04 -23.12
C THR A 659 -1.43 17.51 -23.29
N ILE A 660 -1.64 18.81 -23.50
CA ILE A 660 -2.96 19.43 -23.74
C ILE A 660 -3.49 19.03 -25.11
N PHE A 661 -2.69 19.22 -26.17
CA PHE A 661 -3.07 18.98 -27.55
C PHE A 661 -2.52 17.62 -28.03
N GLN A 662 -3.21 16.54 -27.66
CA GLN A 662 -2.80 15.18 -28.04
C GLN A 662 -3.09 14.91 -29.53
N GLY A 663 -2.03 14.67 -30.31
CA GLY A 663 -2.10 14.45 -31.76
C GLY A 663 -1.08 13.43 -32.26
N SER A 664 -1.21 13.05 -33.53
CA SER A 664 -0.26 12.14 -34.20
C SER A 664 1.12 12.78 -34.44
N GLU A 665 1.14 14.10 -34.65
CA GLU A 665 2.33 14.93 -34.65
C GLU A 665 2.28 15.92 -33.47
N PRO A 666 3.43 16.26 -32.86
CA PRO A 666 3.47 17.16 -31.72
C PRO A 666 3.10 18.60 -32.11
N PHE A 667 2.36 19.29 -31.23
CA PHE A 667 1.92 20.69 -31.40
C PHE A 667 3.11 21.65 -31.64
N THR A 668 4.28 21.28 -31.15
CA THR A 668 5.52 22.07 -31.29
C THR A 668 6.10 22.10 -32.71
N VAL A 669 5.48 21.42 -33.68
CA VAL A 669 5.87 21.46 -35.09
C VAL A 669 4.95 22.44 -35.83
N PRO A 670 5.50 23.49 -36.47
CA PRO A 670 4.69 24.45 -37.22
C PRO A 670 4.05 23.80 -38.46
N VAL A 671 3.02 24.45 -39.00
CA VAL A 671 2.41 24.07 -40.29
C VAL A 671 3.37 24.41 -41.45
N ASP A 672 3.49 23.51 -42.44
CA ASP A 672 4.33 23.71 -43.64
C ASP A 672 3.61 24.62 -44.64
N GLU A 673 4.04 25.89 -44.76
CA GLU A 673 3.33 26.93 -45.54
C GLU A 673 3.38 26.75 -47.08
N ASN A 674 4.09 25.75 -47.59
CA ASN A 674 4.50 25.71 -49.00
C ASN A 674 3.48 25.08 -49.97
N ASN A 675 2.37 24.47 -49.53
CA ASN A 675 1.35 23.87 -50.43
C ASN A 675 -0.05 23.64 -49.79
N ASP A 676 -0.51 24.51 -48.88
CA ASP A 676 -1.73 24.26 -48.10
C ASP A 676 -2.91 25.17 -48.48
N PHE A 677 -4.14 24.65 -48.43
CA PHE A 677 -5.38 25.42 -48.56
C PHE A 677 -6.03 25.59 -47.18
N SER A 678 -6.33 26.83 -46.77
CA SER A 678 -6.92 27.13 -45.45
C SER A 678 -8.42 27.42 -45.56
N LEU A 679 -9.24 26.69 -44.80
CA LEU A 679 -10.66 27.03 -44.58
C LEU A 679 -10.75 27.95 -43.36
N LYS A 680 -11.17 29.21 -43.56
CA LYS A 680 -11.35 30.19 -42.47
C LYS A 680 -12.81 30.55 -42.30
N VAL A 681 -13.30 30.46 -41.06
CA VAL A 681 -14.64 30.90 -40.67
C VAL A 681 -14.57 32.40 -40.32
N GLN A 682 -15.20 33.27 -41.10
CA GLN A 682 -15.05 34.73 -40.98
C GLN A 682 -15.92 35.39 -39.88
N HIS A 683 -16.81 34.65 -39.20
CA HIS A 683 -17.85 35.22 -38.32
C HIS A 683 -17.60 35.07 -36.81
N LEU A 684 -16.40 34.67 -36.37
CA LEU A 684 -16.06 34.58 -34.94
C LEU A 684 -15.73 35.96 -34.36
N ASN A 685 -16.71 36.57 -33.66
CA ASN A 685 -16.49 37.83 -32.94
C ASN A 685 -16.09 37.56 -31.48
N LEU A 686 -14.78 37.62 -31.20
CA LEU A 686 -14.17 37.33 -29.89
C LEU A 686 -14.82 38.13 -28.73
N SER A 687 -15.18 39.39 -28.99
CA SER A 687 -15.81 40.28 -28.00
C SER A 687 -17.19 39.79 -27.57
N ARG A 688 -17.92 39.16 -28.47
CA ARG A 688 -19.24 38.60 -28.23
C ARG A 688 -19.14 37.27 -27.49
N PHE A 689 -18.19 36.42 -27.85
CA PHE A 689 -17.91 35.16 -27.17
C PHE A 689 -17.47 35.38 -25.72
N ALA A 690 -16.58 36.34 -25.47
CA ALA A 690 -16.17 36.73 -24.12
C ALA A 690 -17.37 37.16 -23.25
N LYS A 691 -18.31 37.90 -23.84
CA LYS A 691 -19.56 38.31 -23.16
C LYS A 691 -20.49 37.13 -22.86
N MET A 692 -20.59 36.15 -23.77
CA MET A 692 -21.38 34.93 -23.55
C MET A 692 -20.82 34.05 -22.41
N ILE A 693 -19.49 33.96 -22.30
CA ILE A 693 -18.81 33.27 -21.18
C ILE A 693 -19.07 34.01 -19.87
N TYR A 694 -18.93 35.33 -19.88
CA TYR A 694 -19.21 36.17 -18.70
C TYR A 694 -20.67 36.01 -18.23
N ASP A 695 -21.61 35.92 -19.16
CA ASP A 695 -23.05 35.75 -18.88
C ASP A 695 -23.46 34.27 -18.64
N ALA A 696 -22.51 33.32 -18.66
CA ALA A 696 -22.71 31.88 -18.47
C ALA A 696 -23.82 31.24 -19.35
N LYS A 697 -24.05 31.77 -20.56
CA LYS A 697 -25.06 31.28 -21.51
C LYS A 697 -24.45 31.10 -22.92
N PRO A 698 -23.71 30.02 -23.17
CA PRO A 698 -23.17 29.75 -24.50
C PRO A 698 -24.30 29.43 -25.50
N ARG A 699 -24.25 30.04 -26.69
CA ARG A 699 -25.11 29.74 -27.86
C ARG A 699 -24.23 29.56 -29.10
N ASP A 700 -24.72 28.79 -30.07
CA ASP A 700 -24.03 28.57 -31.35
C ASP A 700 -24.27 29.78 -32.29
N ASP A 701 -23.20 30.31 -32.89
CA ASP A 701 -23.22 31.52 -33.72
C ASP A 701 -23.25 31.20 -35.23
N LEU A 702 -23.46 29.92 -35.59
CA LEU A 702 -23.52 29.42 -36.98
C LEU A 702 -24.82 29.77 -37.75
N ASP A 703 -25.85 30.33 -37.10
CA ASP A 703 -27.16 30.58 -37.71
C ASP A 703 -27.20 31.80 -38.67
N LEU A 704 -26.10 32.55 -38.81
CA LEU A 704 -26.02 33.76 -39.62
C LEU A 704 -24.77 33.71 -40.52
N VAL A 705 -24.89 33.20 -41.76
CA VAL A 705 -24.44 33.88 -43.02
C VAL A 705 -24.26 32.91 -44.20
N THR A 706 -24.76 33.38 -45.34
CA THR A 706 -24.60 32.94 -46.74
C THR A 706 -23.17 33.06 -47.27
N ALA A 707 -22.68 32.03 -47.96
CA ALA A 707 -21.33 31.99 -48.54
C ALA A 707 -21.17 32.93 -49.75
N ASN A 708 -20.25 33.89 -49.67
CA ASN A 708 -19.73 34.63 -50.83
C ASN A 708 -18.35 34.07 -51.21
N ILE A 709 -18.23 33.49 -52.40
CA ILE A 709 -16.99 32.96 -52.96
C ILE A 709 -16.29 34.11 -53.71
N LEU A 710 -15.17 34.59 -53.18
CA LEU A 710 -14.28 35.53 -53.89
C LEU A 710 -13.16 34.76 -54.59
N LEU A 711 -13.26 34.66 -55.92
CA LEU A 711 -12.16 34.23 -56.79
C LEU A 711 -11.09 35.34 -56.85
N LYS A 712 -9.87 35.05 -56.37
CA LYS A 712 -8.71 35.93 -56.55
C LYS A 712 -8.18 35.78 -57.98
N THR A 713 -8.41 36.78 -58.82
CA THR A 713 -7.67 36.98 -60.07
C THR A 713 -6.34 37.67 -59.79
N ASN A 714 -5.30 37.19 -60.46
CA ASN A 714 -3.96 37.79 -60.48
C ASN A 714 -4.01 39.22 -60.99
N ASN A 715 -3.44 40.17 -60.25
CA ASN A 715 -2.75 41.32 -60.81
C ASN A 715 -1.82 41.96 -59.77
N ILE A 716 -0.53 41.98 -60.10
CA ILE A 716 0.54 42.72 -59.42
C ILE A 716 0.38 44.21 -59.77
N PRO A 717 0.72 45.12 -58.86
CA PRO A 717 1.56 46.23 -59.27
C PRO A 717 2.79 46.44 -58.37
N LYS A 718 3.74 47.14 -58.99
CA LYS A 718 5.16 47.30 -58.67
C LYS A 718 5.47 48.12 -57.42
N ILE A 719 6.68 47.86 -56.93
CA ILE A 719 7.53 48.58 -55.96
C ILE A 719 7.66 50.09 -56.30
N PRO A 720 7.97 50.93 -55.30
CA PRO A 720 9.15 51.80 -55.41
C PRO A 720 10.14 51.64 -54.23
N GLN A 721 11.42 51.66 -54.61
CA GLN A 721 12.61 51.68 -53.74
C GLN A 721 12.87 53.09 -53.18
N LEU A 722 13.40 53.17 -51.96
CA LEU A 722 14.35 54.17 -51.46
C LEU A 722 14.76 53.67 -50.05
N ALA A 723 15.99 53.27 -49.69
CA ALA A 723 17.36 53.78 -49.88
C ALA A 723 18.02 53.90 -48.49
N LEU A 724 19.11 53.15 -48.28
CA LEU A 724 20.34 53.43 -47.47
C LEU A 724 20.15 53.91 -45.99
N GLN A 725 20.80 53.29 -44.99
CA GLN A 725 22.25 53.43 -44.81
C GLN A 725 22.87 52.36 -43.87
N THR A 726 23.96 51.78 -44.36
CA THR A 726 25.25 51.47 -43.71
C THR A 726 25.34 50.60 -42.45
N SER A 727 25.91 49.41 -42.67
CA SER A 727 26.85 48.64 -41.83
C SER A 727 28.14 49.47 -41.51
N PRO A 728 29.20 48.99 -40.80
CA PRO A 728 29.57 47.58 -40.54
C PRO A 728 30.38 47.29 -39.23
N LEU A 729 30.89 46.05 -39.17
CA LEU A 729 32.08 45.54 -38.44
C LEU A 729 31.82 45.05 -37.01
N ARG A 730 32.24 43.88 -36.53
CA ARG A 730 33.15 42.75 -36.90
C ARG A 730 32.63 41.55 -36.08
N GLY A 731 32.78 40.26 -36.38
CA GLY A 731 33.69 39.53 -37.27
C GLY A 731 34.31 38.36 -36.48
N LEU A 732 34.05 37.12 -36.94
CA LEU A 732 34.91 35.91 -36.86
C LEU A 732 35.15 35.29 -35.46
N SER A 733 35.32 33.98 -35.23
CA SER A 733 35.33 32.77 -36.05
C SER A 733 35.54 31.54 -35.15
N PHE A 734 35.06 30.39 -35.62
CA PHE A 734 35.47 28.98 -35.42
C PHE A 734 36.71 28.58 -34.56
N HIS A 735 36.54 27.42 -33.87
CA HIS A 735 37.34 26.16 -33.90
C HIS A 735 37.83 25.57 -32.53
N PRO A 736 38.15 24.25 -32.44
CA PRO A 736 37.91 23.34 -31.30
C PRO A 736 39.23 22.74 -30.74
N TYR A 737 39.14 21.60 -30.04
CA TYR A 737 40.15 20.69 -29.43
C TYR A 737 40.21 20.78 -27.89
N HIS A 738 39.75 19.78 -27.12
CA HIS A 738 40.33 18.47 -26.75
C HIS A 738 41.45 18.53 -25.68
N VAL A 739 41.28 17.68 -24.65
CA VAL A 739 42.28 17.05 -23.73
C VAL A 739 42.32 17.54 -22.26
N ASP A 740 42.04 16.55 -21.38
CA ASP A 740 42.46 16.27 -19.99
C ASP A 740 42.34 17.31 -18.86
N TRP A 741 41.34 17.08 -18.01
CA TRP A 741 41.33 17.48 -16.59
C TRP A 741 41.12 16.28 -15.63
N TYR A 742 41.29 15.04 -16.13
CA TYR A 742 41.23 13.77 -15.37
C TYR A 742 42.37 13.64 -14.33
N GLN A 743 43.31 14.57 -14.28
CA GLN A 743 44.38 14.62 -13.27
C GLN A 743 44.23 15.73 -12.20
N GLN A 744 43.21 16.59 -12.29
CA GLN A 744 42.99 17.65 -11.29
C GLN A 744 41.97 17.31 -10.19
N ILE A 745 41.06 16.35 -10.41
CA ILE A 745 40.10 15.92 -9.38
C ILE A 745 40.70 14.85 -8.44
N LYS A 746 41.71 14.11 -8.88
CA LYS A 746 42.43 13.13 -8.05
C LYS A 746 43.24 13.80 -6.93
N LYS A 747 43.65 15.05 -7.13
CA LYS A 747 44.46 15.84 -6.17
C LYS A 747 43.63 16.50 -5.07
N LEU A 748 42.36 16.83 -5.33
CA LEU A 748 41.45 17.38 -4.32
C LEU A 748 40.83 16.31 -3.40
N LYS A 749 40.98 15.03 -3.76
CA LYS A 749 40.52 13.89 -2.95
C LYS A 749 41.59 13.36 -1.97
N GLU A 750 42.83 13.83 -2.09
CA GLU A 750 43.97 13.45 -1.24
C GLU A 750 44.32 14.53 -0.19
N GLU A 751 43.83 15.77 -0.33
CA GLU A 751 44.12 16.89 0.61
C GLU A 751 43.07 17.12 1.72
N GLN A 752 41.94 16.38 1.75
CA GLN A 752 40.98 16.43 2.88
C GLN A 752 41.01 15.19 3.81
N GLN A 753 41.95 14.26 3.60
CA GLN A 753 42.15 13.07 4.45
C GLN A 753 43.45 13.06 5.28
N SER A 754 44.21 14.16 5.35
CA SER A 754 45.49 14.20 6.09
C SER A 754 45.65 15.41 7.01
N GLY A 755 44.71 15.56 7.95
CA GLY A 755 44.80 16.48 9.09
C GLY A 755 44.17 15.84 10.33
N PHE A 756 44.71 14.68 10.70
CA PHE A 756 44.36 13.90 11.90
C PHE A 756 44.96 14.55 13.17
N ASN A 757 44.14 14.70 14.20
CA ASN A 757 44.39 14.15 15.55
C ASN A 757 43.08 14.12 16.34
#